data_AF-A0A498MN90-F1
#
_entry.id   AF-A0A498MN90-F1
#
_cell.length_a   1.000
_cell.length_b   1.000
_cell.length_c   1.000
_cell.angle_alpha   90.00
_cell.angle_beta   90.00
_cell.angle_gamma   90.00
#
_symmetry.space_group_name_H-M   'P 1'
#
loop_
_entity.id
_entity.type
_entity.pdbx_description
1 polymer ?
#
loop_
_entity_poly.entity_id
_entity_poly.type
_entity_poly.pdbx_seq_one_letter_code
_entity_poly.pdbx_strand_id
1 'polypeptide(L)'
;MQGNATRHPEKAVLSTLCLKKPAAEVTNTLREEYESIAASDLESEISDSDGPEESQKTVLTDFEFSSEESSDEESEDRFSRWSKGDSYWTKYPPETSETVASSQSCPGPAPGSSVKTPKDAWELFMSEDIIDEILQCTNLGGQRAGLAKGKVWQKITKEELKAFIGLSLLIGVERSCDVPIRELFMDPLQNPVYRATMSVRRYQDLHRFLQFDNKKTRMAREASDHMAAFRNVWDLFMINCRKRFIPQDCVTVGEQFVPFQGRCKFVQHLPSCPTKSGIKIFWMCDAEVPYAIDGVIHAGRQPGEETEENHAENAVLRLSNGLQQKGLNITMDSYFTSVPLAEKLFDNSLTMVGTLHHKNPHVPPIMKPSKLRAPHTSEFGFCGKVFMASYVPKLKKAVILLSTMHTSKALNETSAKNKPEVIRYYNRTKGGVSNVKQMAEKYTCKRQTKRWPMLLWYNMLDIAIVNSHSIFIAQHPSFMGGGHNTQRLFIKELVKELVLPQIHRRREESHGLSMNILEAMDRYTSTSVYQPAQLLNWVYLSLQDTHQTSAFDAFRPEPNSSHPDLNYSKTPANDLSSSLNSNYLNNFFQLQRNEALNNGLYKSVSPYGSLNNIVDGLNSLTDHFSDLSLSSEPRKPSKRPPPNYLCHLCFNKGHYIKDCPQARPKGEGLTPYQGKKRCFGEYKCPKCKRKWMSGNSWANMGQECIKCHINVYPHKQRPLEKPDGLDVSDQSKEHPQHLCEKCKVLGYYCRRVQ
;
A
#
# COMPACT_ATOMS: atom_id res chain seq x y z
N MET A 1 -26.31 10.55 -67.45
CA MET A 1 -26.08 11.99 -67.70
C MET A 1 -26.23 12.74 -66.39
N GLN A 2 -25.29 13.64 -66.13
CA GLN A 2 -25.19 14.50 -64.95
C GLN A 2 -26.36 15.49 -64.85
N GLY A 3 -26.62 16.04 -63.65
CA GLY A 3 -27.06 17.44 -63.55
C GLY A 3 -28.10 17.80 -62.48
N ASN A 4 -27.58 18.24 -61.33
CA ASN A 4 -28.14 18.98 -60.20
C ASN A 4 -29.21 20.10 -60.43
N ALA A 5 -29.79 20.50 -59.27
CA ALA A 5 -30.26 21.85 -58.85
C ALA A 5 -31.79 22.06 -58.94
N THR A 6 -32.55 22.69 -58.02
CA THR A 6 -32.37 23.66 -56.91
C THR A 6 -33.66 23.71 -56.05
N ARG A 7 -33.60 24.06 -54.75
CA ARG A 7 -34.30 25.20 -54.08
C ARG A 7 -34.28 25.15 -52.53
N HIS A 8 -33.91 26.31 -51.97
CA HIS A 8 -33.78 26.81 -50.57
C HIS A 8 -35.15 27.12 -49.88
N PRO A 9 -35.26 27.82 -48.71
CA PRO A 9 -34.64 27.70 -47.36
C PRO A 9 -35.63 27.95 -46.16
N GLU A 10 -35.06 28.01 -44.93
CA GLU A 10 -35.48 28.72 -43.68
C GLU A 10 -36.40 28.11 -42.57
N LYS A 11 -35.74 27.85 -41.42
CA LYS A 11 -36.01 28.15 -39.98
C LYS A 11 -37.38 27.85 -39.34
N ALA A 12 -37.38 27.05 -38.25
CA ALA A 12 -37.46 27.55 -36.84
C ALA A 12 -37.43 26.43 -35.76
N VAL A 13 -36.63 26.70 -34.72
CA VAL A 13 -36.55 26.30 -33.29
C VAL A 13 -37.67 25.47 -32.63
N LEU A 14 -37.27 24.43 -31.84
CA LEU A 14 -37.63 24.12 -30.42
C LEU A 14 -37.01 22.76 -30.02
N SER A 15 -35.90 22.73 -29.26
CA SER A 15 -35.80 22.51 -27.81
C SER A 15 -36.39 21.18 -27.27
N THR A 16 -35.52 20.31 -26.73
CA THR A 16 -35.88 19.39 -25.63
C THR A 16 -34.63 19.14 -24.79
N LEU A 17 -34.82 19.25 -23.47
CA LEU A 17 -33.80 19.42 -22.44
C LEU A 17 -32.85 18.21 -22.30
N CYS A 18 -31.55 18.46 -22.43
CA CYS A 18 -30.53 17.68 -21.73
C CYS A 18 -30.48 18.15 -20.27
N LEU A 19 -30.91 17.30 -19.34
CA LEU A 19 -30.64 17.47 -17.92
C LEU A 19 -29.12 17.33 -17.69
N LYS A 20 -28.43 18.47 -17.65
CA LYS A 20 -27.08 18.60 -17.11
C LYS A 20 -27.15 18.33 -15.60
N LYS A 21 -26.53 17.24 -15.15
CA LYS A 21 -26.02 17.14 -13.78
C LYS A 21 -24.50 17.33 -13.82
N PRO A 22 -23.90 18.07 -12.89
CA PRO A 22 -22.48 18.34 -12.91
C PRO A 22 -21.69 17.10 -12.45
N ALA A 23 -20.67 16.69 -13.23
CA ALA A 23 -19.69 15.67 -12.84
C ALA A 23 -19.02 15.96 -11.48
N ALA A 24 -19.06 17.22 -11.03
CA ALA A 24 -18.56 17.68 -9.74
C ALA A 24 -19.26 17.05 -8.51
N GLU A 25 -20.51 16.60 -8.62
CA GLU A 25 -21.20 15.93 -7.50
C GLU A 25 -20.68 14.50 -7.30
N VAL A 26 -20.40 13.78 -8.39
CA VAL A 26 -19.89 12.39 -8.35
C VAL A 26 -18.44 12.36 -7.85
N THR A 27 -17.62 13.34 -8.27
CA THR A 27 -16.26 13.50 -7.76
C THR A 27 -16.24 13.84 -6.27
N ASN A 28 -17.23 14.60 -5.77
CA ASN A 28 -17.34 14.90 -4.33
C ASN A 28 -17.71 13.68 -3.49
N THR A 29 -18.63 12.84 -3.94
CA THR A 29 -18.99 11.60 -3.20
C THR A 29 -17.83 10.62 -3.12
N LEU A 30 -17.10 10.45 -4.24
CA LEU A 30 -15.88 9.65 -4.29
C LEU A 30 -14.78 10.26 -3.39
N ARG A 31 -14.59 11.58 -3.44
CA ARG A 31 -13.62 12.32 -2.61
C ARG A 31 -13.92 12.20 -1.11
N GLU A 32 -15.18 12.32 -0.68
CA GLU A 32 -15.57 12.17 0.73
C GLU A 32 -15.35 10.75 1.26
N GLU A 33 -15.60 9.72 0.43
CA GLU A 33 -15.21 8.35 0.76
C GLU A 33 -13.68 8.19 0.84
N TYR A 34 -12.90 8.80 -0.06
CA TYR A 34 -11.42 8.75 -0.01
C TYR A 34 -10.81 9.50 1.16
N GLU A 35 -11.35 10.67 1.50
CA GLU A 35 -10.89 11.46 2.65
C GLU A 35 -11.16 10.71 3.96
N SER A 36 -12.25 9.94 4.07
CA SER A 36 -12.53 9.09 5.24
C SER A 36 -11.54 7.93 5.44
N ILE A 37 -10.95 7.41 4.34
CA ILE A 37 -9.96 6.33 4.37
C ILE A 37 -8.53 6.90 4.51
N ALA A 38 -8.28 8.11 4.01
CA ALA A 38 -7.00 8.82 4.17
C ALA A 38 -6.83 9.49 5.54
N ALA A 39 -7.92 9.70 6.29
CA ALA A 39 -7.91 10.42 7.57
C ALA A 39 -7.19 9.70 8.73
N SER A 40 -6.70 8.46 8.57
CA SER A 40 -6.01 7.75 9.65
C SER A 40 -4.47 7.80 9.60
N ASP A 41 -3.84 8.34 8.56
CA ASP A 41 -2.38 8.41 8.48
C ASP A 41 -1.95 9.57 7.57
N LEU A 42 -1.48 10.70 8.13
CA LEU A 42 -0.41 11.54 7.53
C LEU A 42 -0.07 12.79 8.39
N GLU A 43 0.51 12.60 9.57
CA GLU A 43 1.45 13.60 10.12
C GLU A 43 2.63 12.88 10.77
N SER A 44 3.62 12.49 9.96
CA SER A 44 5.07 12.55 10.27
C SER A 44 5.89 11.57 9.42
N GLU A 45 6.38 12.03 8.28
CA GLU A 45 7.61 11.46 7.71
C GLU A 45 8.57 12.60 7.40
N ILE A 46 9.40 12.98 8.38
CA ILE A 46 10.69 13.61 8.12
C ILE A 46 11.72 13.08 9.13
N SER A 47 12.41 11.99 8.78
CA SER A 47 13.64 11.59 9.46
C SER A 47 14.85 12.18 8.74
N ASP A 48 15.50 13.13 9.40
CA ASP A 48 16.91 13.49 9.12
C ASP A 48 17.80 12.68 10.04
N SER A 49 18.96 12.24 9.55
CA SER A 49 20.12 12.01 10.41
C SER A 49 21.38 12.17 9.56
N ASP A 50 22.20 13.19 9.90
CA ASP A 50 23.59 13.32 9.47
C ASP A 50 24.45 13.70 10.71
N GLY A 51 25.61 13.04 10.83
CA GLY A 51 26.87 13.53 11.42
C GLY A 51 27.30 12.95 12.79
N PRO A 52 28.59 13.09 13.20
CA PRO A 52 29.78 13.60 12.49
C PRO A 52 31.10 12.79 12.75
N GLU A 53 32.23 13.13 12.11
CA GLU A 53 33.43 13.65 12.82
C GLU A 53 34.67 13.94 11.93
N GLU A 54 35.50 14.82 12.50
CA GLU A 54 36.63 15.64 12.02
C GLU A 54 37.98 14.92 11.86
N SER A 55 38.86 15.53 11.07
CA SER A 55 40.30 15.83 11.35
C SER A 55 40.86 16.54 10.10
N GLN A 56 41.82 17.48 10.11
CA GLN A 56 42.77 17.99 11.08
C GLN A 56 43.29 19.37 10.59
N LYS A 57 43.82 20.17 11.51
CA LYS A 57 44.44 21.50 11.31
C LYS A 57 45.58 21.53 10.29
N THR A 58 45.69 22.65 9.57
CA THR A 58 46.99 23.28 9.27
C THR A 58 46.81 24.79 9.14
N VAL A 59 47.58 25.51 9.95
CA VAL A 59 47.80 26.96 9.94
C VAL A 59 48.97 27.24 8.98
N LEU A 60 48.92 28.34 8.21
CA LEU A 60 50.03 29.18 7.71
C LEU A 60 49.43 30.19 6.68
N THR A 61 49.16 31.43 7.09
CA THR A 61 49.96 32.69 6.91
C THR A 61 49.75 33.40 5.57
N ASP A 62 49.13 34.58 5.69
CA ASP A 62 49.34 35.88 5.03
C ASP A 62 49.65 35.93 3.53
N PHE A 63 48.84 36.70 2.79
CA PHE A 63 49.35 37.76 1.90
C PHE A 63 48.25 38.81 1.64
N GLU A 64 48.57 40.05 2.00
CA GLU A 64 47.80 41.27 1.75
C GLU A 64 47.59 41.50 0.26
N PHE A 65 46.41 42.02 -0.13
CA PHE A 65 46.34 42.87 -1.30
C PHE A 65 45.38 44.03 -1.10
N SER A 66 45.92 45.19 -1.47
CA SER A 66 45.49 46.56 -1.25
C SER A 66 44.07 46.88 -1.66
N SER A 67 43.44 47.74 -0.85
CA SER A 67 42.31 48.57 -1.20
C SER A 67 42.69 49.58 -2.27
N GLU A 68 42.03 49.52 -3.43
CA GLU A 68 41.84 50.66 -4.31
C GLU A 68 40.34 50.87 -4.48
N GLU A 69 39.86 51.99 -3.96
CA GLU A 69 38.53 52.52 -4.22
C GLU A 69 38.52 53.09 -5.65
N SER A 70 37.74 52.49 -6.54
CA SER A 70 37.20 53.17 -7.70
C SER A 70 35.68 53.08 -7.64
N SER A 71 35.08 54.23 -7.34
CA SER A 71 33.66 54.50 -7.43
C SER A 71 33.19 54.32 -8.88
N ASP A 72 32.34 53.32 -9.12
CA ASP A 72 31.40 53.33 -10.24
C ASP A 72 30.10 52.63 -9.80
N GLU A 73 29.01 53.38 -9.91
CA GLU A 73 27.64 53.01 -9.55
C GLU A 73 27.11 51.91 -10.49
N GLU A 74 27.47 50.65 -10.26
CA GLU A 74 26.82 49.49 -10.88
C GLU A 74 25.89 48.77 -9.90
N SER A 75 24.67 49.30 -9.82
CA SER A 75 23.36 48.65 -9.67
C SER A 75 23.21 47.40 -8.77
N GLU A 76 22.16 47.41 -7.94
CA GLU A 76 21.61 46.32 -7.11
C GLU A 76 21.31 44.98 -7.84
N ASP A 77 21.56 44.89 -9.14
CA ASP A 77 21.17 43.79 -10.03
C ASP A 77 22.04 42.53 -9.86
N ARG A 78 23.26 42.66 -9.30
CA ARG A 78 24.17 41.53 -9.05
C ARG A 78 23.71 40.62 -7.89
N PHE A 79 22.80 41.09 -7.01
CA PHE A 79 22.23 40.34 -5.88
C PHE A 79 20.97 39.52 -6.22
N SER A 80 20.43 39.66 -7.44
CA SER A 80 19.18 39.00 -7.89
C SER A 80 19.41 37.61 -8.51
N ARG A 81 20.67 37.21 -8.73
CA ARG A 81 21.05 36.01 -9.48
C ARG A 81 21.77 35.00 -8.59
N TRP A 82 21.19 33.82 -8.41
CA TRP A 82 21.85 32.70 -7.73
C TRP A 82 22.43 31.74 -8.78
N SER A 83 23.76 31.69 -8.90
CA SER A 83 24.44 30.80 -9.84
C SER A 83 24.99 29.55 -9.15
N LYS A 84 24.78 28.39 -9.77
CA LYS A 84 25.57 27.18 -9.52
C LYS A 84 25.57 26.31 -10.79
N GLY A 85 26.67 26.34 -11.54
CA GLY A 85 26.78 25.70 -12.87
C GLY A 85 26.19 26.57 -13.99
N ASP A 86 25.73 25.93 -15.07
CA ASP A 86 25.20 26.60 -16.28
C ASP A 86 23.78 27.17 -16.14
N SER A 87 23.09 26.92 -15.02
CA SER A 87 21.73 27.43 -14.77
C SER A 87 21.73 28.64 -13.82
N TYR A 88 21.04 29.72 -14.21
CA TYR A 88 20.88 30.93 -13.42
C TYR A 88 19.45 31.03 -12.85
N TRP A 89 19.32 31.15 -11.54
CA TRP A 89 18.03 31.41 -10.88
C TRP A 89 17.87 32.89 -10.60
N THR A 90 16.72 33.44 -10.93
CA THR A 90 16.36 34.85 -10.69
C THR A 90 15.25 34.95 -9.66
N LYS A 91 15.24 36.05 -8.90
CA LYS A 91 14.20 36.31 -7.89
C LYS A 91 12.87 36.75 -8.51
N TYR A 92 12.86 37.24 -9.74
CA TYR A 92 11.69 37.83 -10.39
C TYR A 92 11.23 36.97 -11.57
N PRO A 93 9.91 36.88 -11.85
CA PRO A 93 9.41 36.13 -12.98
C PRO A 93 9.86 36.77 -14.31
N PRO A 94 10.06 35.98 -15.38
CA PRO A 94 10.33 36.52 -16.71
C PRO A 94 9.13 37.31 -17.27
N GLU A 95 9.40 38.34 -18.07
CA GLU A 95 8.38 39.27 -18.61
C GLU A 95 7.41 38.62 -19.63
N THR A 96 7.73 37.43 -20.13
CA THR A 96 6.88 36.63 -21.03
C THR A 96 6.53 35.30 -20.39
N SER A 97 5.36 35.25 -19.74
CA SER A 97 4.80 34.02 -19.18
C SER A 97 3.75 33.46 -20.15
N GLU A 98 4.15 32.51 -21.00
CA GLU A 98 3.20 31.72 -21.79
C GLU A 98 2.42 30.78 -20.86
N THR A 99 1.22 31.17 -20.47
CA THR A 99 0.29 30.26 -19.77
C THR A 99 -0.30 29.29 -20.79
N VAL A 100 0.03 28.00 -20.66
CA VAL A 100 -0.61 26.96 -21.46
C VAL A 100 -2.06 26.85 -20.99
N ALA A 101 -2.99 27.36 -21.79
CA ALA A 101 -4.42 27.29 -21.51
C ALA A 101 -4.88 25.81 -21.51
N SER A 102 -5.61 25.42 -20.46
CA SER A 102 -6.26 24.10 -20.36
C SER A 102 -7.29 23.94 -21.48
N SER A 103 -7.14 22.87 -22.28
CA SER A 103 -8.15 22.51 -23.26
C SER A 103 -9.33 21.80 -22.57
N GLN A 104 -10.56 22.23 -22.86
CA GLN A 104 -11.79 21.59 -22.39
C GLN A 104 -11.94 20.19 -23.01
N SER A 105 -11.34 19.18 -22.38
CA SER A 105 -11.74 17.78 -22.56
C SER A 105 -12.91 17.48 -21.63
N CYS A 106 -13.78 16.52 -21.98
CA CYS A 106 -14.76 15.99 -21.03
C CYS A 106 -14.08 14.87 -20.23
N PRO A 107 -13.64 15.12 -18.97
CA PRO A 107 -12.96 14.12 -18.17
C PRO A 107 -13.87 12.94 -17.84
N GLY A 108 -13.26 11.79 -17.58
CA GLY A 108 -13.95 10.57 -17.16
C GLY A 108 -13.94 9.46 -18.22
N PRO A 109 -14.97 8.59 -18.23
CA PRO A 109 -15.02 7.47 -19.19
C PRO A 109 -14.94 7.96 -20.64
N ALA A 110 -13.98 7.41 -21.39
CA ALA A 110 -13.78 7.74 -22.79
C ALA A 110 -14.96 7.27 -23.67
N PRO A 111 -15.16 7.85 -24.87
CA PRO A 111 -16.13 7.35 -25.84
C PRO A 111 -15.96 5.84 -26.11
N GLY A 112 -17.06 5.08 -26.06
CA GLY A 112 -17.03 3.62 -26.18
C GLY A 112 -16.75 2.85 -24.89
N SER A 113 -16.70 3.53 -23.74
CA SER A 113 -16.62 2.92 -22.40
C SER A 113 -17.99 2.80 -21.72
N SER A 114 -19.10 2.81 -22.48
CA SER A 114 -20.44 2.66 -21.88
C SER A 114 -20.67 1.24 -21.38
N VAL A 115 -21.17 1.12 -20.15
CA VAL A 115 -21.35 -0.17 -19.46
C VAL A 115 -22.74 -0.23 -18.84
N LYS A 116 -23.31 -1.43 -18.68
CA LYS A 116 -24.59 -1.62 -17.98
C LYS A 116 -24.43 -2.46 -16.72
N THR A 117 -23.56 -3.46 -16.76
CA THR A 117 -23.30 -4.33 -15.60
C THR A 117 -21.85 -4.21 -15.09
N PRO A 118 -21.58 -4.63 -13.85
CA PRO A 118 -20.22 -4.78 -13.34
C PRO A 118 -19.33 -5.64 -14.23
N LYS A 119 -19.87 -6.71 -14.81
CA LYS A 119 -19.15 -7.53 -15.80
C LYS A 119 -18.78 -6.75 -17.05
N ASP A 120 -19.70 -5.98 -17.63
CA ASP A 120 -19.40 -5.15 -18.82
C ASP A 120 -18.21 -4.21 -18.54
N ALA A 121 -18.20 -3.58 -17.35
CA ALA A 121 -17.12 -2.69 -16.92
C ALA A 121 -15.78 -3.43 -16.78
N TRP A 122 -15.81 -4.64 -16.20
CA TRP A 122 -14.63 -5.48 -16.05
C TRP A 122 -14.08 -5.97 -17.39
N GLU A 123 -14.95 -6.35 -18.33
CA GLU A 123 -14.57 -6.81 -19.68
C GLU A 123 -13.96 -5.69 -20.54
N LEU A 124 -14.09 -4.41 -20.16
CA LEU A 124 -13.36 -3.33 -20.81
C LEU A 124 -11.84 -3.45 -20.63
N PHE A 125 -11.41 -4.00 -19.49
CA PHE A 125 -10.01 -4.14 -19.09
C PHE A 125 -9.50 -5.56 -19.25
N MET A 126 -10.31 -6.53 -18.84
CA MET A 126 -10.08 -7.96 -19.01
C MET A 126 -10.75 -8.42 -20.29
N SER A 127 -10.23 -7.92 -21.41
CA SER A 127 -10.81 -8.16 -22.74
C SER A 127 -10.75 -9.64 -23.12
N GLU A 128 -11.61 -10.00 -24.08
CA GLU A 128 -11.65 -11.35 -24.64
C GLU A 128 -10.28 -11.80 -25.15
N ASP A 129 -9.48 -10.90 -25.74
CA ASP A 129 -8.10 -11.18 -26.21
C ASP A 129 -7.16 -11.61 -25.07
N ILE A 130 -7.23 -10.94 -23.91
CA ILE A 130 -6.42 -11.29 -22.74
C ILE A 130 -6.85 -12.66 -22.22
N ILE A 131 -8.17 -12.89 -22.13
CA ILE A 131 -8.72 -14.16 -21.67
C ILE A 131 -8.31 -15.30 -22.61
N ASP A 132 -8.37 -15.09 -23.93
CA ASP A 132 -8.02 -16.09 -24.94
C ASP A 132 -6.51 -16.40 -24.95
N GLU A 133 -5.65 -15.40 -24.82
CA GLU A 133 -4.19 -15.59 -24.70
C GLU A 133 -3.86 -16.45 -23.47
N ILE A 134 -4.44 -16.13 -22.31
CA ILE A 134 -4.24 -16.89 -21.06
C ILE A 134 -4.79 -18.31 -21.22
N LEU A 135 -5.96 -18.46 -21.82
CA LEU A 135 -6.61 -19.75 -22.04
C LEU A 135 -5.76 -20.65 -22.93
N GLN A 136 -5.28 -20.13 -24.06
CA GLN A 136 -4.42 -20.84 -25.00
C GLN A 136 -3.11 -21.27 -24.33
N CYS A 137 -2.44 -20.34 -23.66
CA CYS A 137 -1.16 -20.59 -22.99
C CYS A 137 -1.29 -21.62 -21.87
N THR A 138 -2.35 -21.51 -21.06
CA THR A 138 -2.64 -22.43 -19.95
C THR A 138 -2.95 -23.83 -20.48
N ASN A 139 -3.78 -23.96 -21.51
CA ASN A 139 -4.10 -25.26 -22.11
C ASN A 139 -2.89 -25.93 -22.75
N LEU A 140 -2.05 -25.19 -23.48
CA LEU A 140 -0.78 -25.71 -24.01
C LEU A 140 0.16 -26.17 -22.90
N GLY A 141 0.22 -25.43 -21.79
CA GLY A 141 1.00 -25.77 -20.61
C GLY A 141 0.51 -27.03 -19.90
N GLY A 142 -0.81 -27.12 -19.69
CA GLY A 142 -1.47 -28.25 -19.05
C GLY A 142 -1.34 -29.55 -19.86
N GLN A 143 -1.52 -29.49 -21.19
CA GLN A 143 -1.31 -30.64 -22.08
C GLN A 143 0.11 -31.21 -21.96
N ARG A 144 1.13 -30.34 -21.99
CA ARG A 144 2.54 -30.76 -21.83
C ARG A 144 2.78 -31.42 -20.48
N ALA A 145 2.24 -30.86 -19.40
CA ALA A 145 2.41 -31.41 -18.06
C ALA A 145 1.63 -32.73 -17.85
N GLY A 146 0.48 -32.87 -18.49
CA GLY A 146 -0.32 -34.10 -18.52
C GLY A 146 0.42 -35.22 -19.24
N LEU A 147 0.88 -34.96 -20.47
CA LEU A 147 1.67 -35.90 -21.27
C LEU A 147 2.90 -36.42 -20.52
N ALA A 148 3.64 -35.53 -19.85
CA ALA A 148 4.81 -35.91 -19.05
C ALA A 148 4.50 -36.84 -17.86
N LYS A 149 3.22 -36.96 -17.46
CA LYS A 149 2.75 -37.81 -16.36
C LYS A 149 1.83 -38.94 -16.82
N GLY A 150 1.68 -39.15 -18.14
CA GLY A 150 0.74 -40.12 -18.70
C GLY A 150 -0.73 -39.81 -18.38
N LYS A 151 -1.08 -38.54 -18.18
CA LYS A 151 -2.46 -38.10 -17.89
C LYS A 151 -3.00 -37.22 -19.01
N VAL A 152 -4.26 -37.42 -19.36
CA VAL A 152 -4.97 -36.55 -20.31
C VAL A 152 -5.32 -35.23 -19.62
N TRP A 153 -4.92 -34.11 -20.23
CA TRP A 153 -5.29 -32.79 -19.76
C TRP A 153 -6.72 -32.45 -20.21
N GLN A 154 -7.60 -32.19 -19.24
CA GLN A 154 -8.92 -31.64 -19.52
C GLN A 154 -8.80 -30.16 -19.84
N LYS A 155 -9.08 -29.80 -21.10
CA LYS A 155 -9.02 -28.42 -21.58
C LYS A 155 -9.90 -27.52 -20.71
N ILE A 156 -9.38 -26.35 -20.37
CA ILE A 156 -10.12 -25.28 -19.72
C ILE A 156 -10.94 -24.56 -20.79
N THR A 157 -12.18 -24.23 -20.47
CA THR A 157 -13.07 -23.39 -21.30
C THR A 157 -13.03 -21.94 -20.84
N LYS A 158 -13.54 -21.02 -21.66
CA LYS A 158 -13.52 -19.59 -21.35
C LYS A 158 -14.33 -19.27 -20.08
N GLU A 159 -15.49 -19.88 -19.92
CA GLU A 159 -16.36 -19.67 -18.77
C GLU A 159 -15.76 -20.30 -17.51
N GLU A 160 -15.05 -21.42 -17.63
CA GLU A 160 -14.35 -22.00 -16.48
C GLU A 160 -13.20 -21.10 -16.02
N LEU A 161 -12.45 -20.49 -16.95
CA LEU A 161 -11.42 -19.50 -16.62
C LEU A 161 -12.02 -18.24 -15.99
N LYS A 162 -13.11 -17.70 -16.55
CA LYS A 162 -13.85 -16.55 -15.96
C LYS A 162 -14.37 -16.88 -14.56
N ALA A 163 -14.91 -18.08 -14.34
CA ALA A 163 -15.36 -18.53 -13.04
C ALA A 163 -14.20 -18.70 -12.04
N PHE A 164 -13.04 -19.18 -12.47
CA PHE A 164 -11.82 -19.23 -11.64
C PHE A 164 -11.38 -17.83 -11.19
N ILE A 165 -11.49 -16.84 -12.09
CA ILE A 165 -11.23 -15.44 -11.75
C ILE A 165 -12.27 -14.93 -10.74
N GLY A 166 -13.55 -15.20 -10.98
CA GLY A 166 -14.63 -14.86 -10.04
C GLY A 166 -14.38 -15.42 -8.63
N LEU A 167 -14.00 -16.69 -8.50
CA LEU A 167 -13.63 -17.27 -7.21
C LEU A 167 -12.38 -16.62 -6.60
N SER A 168 -11.40 -16.22 -7.42
CA SER A 168 -10.21 -15.50 -6.95
C SER A 168 -10.56 -14.12 -6.38
N LEU A 169 -11.48 -13.40 -7.04
CA LEU A 169 -11.98 -12.11 -6.56
C LEU A 169 -12.81 -12.25 -5.27
N LEU A 170 -13.63 -13.30 -5.18
CA LEU A 170 -14.42 -13.59 -3.99
C LEU A 170 -13.54 -13.79 -2.75
N ILE A 171 -12.42 -14.50 -2.91
CA ILE A 171 -11.42 -14.69 -1.86
C ILE A 171 -10.91 -13.34 -1.33
N GLY A 172 -10.67 -12.36 -2.21
CA GLY A 172 -10.24 -11.02 -1.83
C GLY A 172 -11.32 -10.24 -1.07
N VAL A 173 -12.58 -10.33 -1.53
CA VAL A 173 -13.73 -9.72 -0.85
C VAL A 173 -13.97 -10.30 0.54
N GLU A 174 -13.78 -11.61 0.70
CA GLU A 174 -13.90 -12.33 1.97
C GLU A 174 -12.64 -12.19 2.85
N ARG A 175 -11.63 -11.42 2.42
CA ARG A 175 -10.35 -11.23 3.11
C ARG A 175 -9.68 -12.56 3.49
N SER A 176 -9.79 -13.56 2.62
CA SER A 176 -9.39 -14.95 2.89
C SER A 176 -8.19 -15.40 2.02
N CYS A 177 -7.31 -14.45 1.68
CA CYS A 177 -6.18 -14.66 0.77
C CYS A 177 -5.07 -15.56 1.34
N ASP A 178 -4.96 -15.61 2.67
CA ASP A 178 -4.05 -16.46 3.45
C ASP A 178 -4.67 -17.82 3.80
N VAL A 179 -6.00 -17.95 3.74
CA VAL A 179 -6.71 -19.21 3.97
C VAL A 179 -6.31 -20.25 2.92
N PRO A 180 -5.96 -21.49 3.32
CA PRO A 180 -5.65 -22.57 2.38
C PRO A 180 -6.80 -22.88 1.42
N ILE A 181 -6.49 -23.12 0.14
CA ILE A 181 -7.50 -23.44 -0.90
C ILE A 181 -8.41 -24.61 -0.50
N ARG A 182 -7.86 -25.64 0.17
CA ARG A 182 -8.69 -26.78 0.59
C ARG A 182 -9.71 -26.39 1.64
N GLU A 183 -9.36 -25.51 2.57
CA GLU A 183 -10.25 -25.04 3.62
C GLU A 183 -11.41 -24.26 3.01
N LEU A 184 -11.14 -23.30 2.11
CA LEU A 184 -12.17 -22.57 1.37
C LEU A 184 -13.19 -23.46 0.66
N PHE A 185 -12.75 -24.60 0.13
CA PHE A 185 -13.61 -25.52 -0.62
C PHE A 185 -14.14 -26.68 0.21
N MET A 186 -13.67 -26.93 1.44
CA MET A 186 -13.99 -28.17 2.18
C MET A 186 -14.52 -27.92 3.59
N ASP A 187 -14.32 -26.73 4.14
CA ASP A 187 -14.93 -26.34 5.40
C ASP A 187 -16.44 -26.02 5.20
N PRO A 188 -17.36 -26.57 6.02
CA PRO A 188 -18.79 -26.25 5.98
C PRO A 188 -19.14 -24.79 6.30
N LEU A 189 -18.26 -24.07 7.01
CA LEU A 189 -18.45 -22.66 7.37
C LEU A 189 -18.10 -21.70 6.23
N GLN A 190 -17.44 -22.20 5.18
CA GLN A 190 -17.01 -21.40 4.04
C GLN A 190 -18.12 -21.26 2.99
N ASN A 191 -17.99 -20.24 2.14
CA ASN A 191 -19.01 -19.91 1.16
C ASN A 191 -19.26 -21.10 0.21
N PRO A 192 -20.49 -21.64 0.15
CA PRO A 192 -20.77 -22.84 -0.64
C PRO A 192 -20.59 -22.62 -2.16
N VAL A 193 -20.49 -21.37 -2.62
CA VAL A 193 -20.27 -21.03 -4.04
C VAL A 193 -18.95 -21.59 -4.58
N TYR A 194 -17.91 -21.73 -3.75
CA TYR A 194 -16.64 -22.34 -4.19
C TYR A 194 -16.87 -23.75 -4.72
N ARG A 195 -17.60 -24.57 -3.94
CA ARG A 195 -17.93 -25.95 -4.30
C ARG A 195 -19.00 -26.07 -5.36
N ALA A 196 -19.93 -25.12 -5.44
CA ALA A 196 -20.93 -25.06 -6.50
C ALA A 196 -20.26 -24.81 -7.86
N THR A 197 -19.29 -23.89 -7.90
CA THR A 197 -18.65 -23.44 -9.14
C THR A 197 -17.71 -24.50 -9.75
N MET A 198 -16.75 -25.00 -8.98
CA MET A 198 -15.84 -26.06 -9.45
C MET A 198 -15.33 -26.95 -8.31
N SER A 199 -14.70 -28.08 -8.64
CA SER A 199 -14.08 -28.92 -7.61
C SER A 199 -12.78 -28.29 -7.08
N VAL A 200 -12.43 -28.59 -5.83
CA VAL A 200 -11.16 -28.15 -5.22
C VAL A 200 -9.94 -28.57 -6.05
N ARG A 201 -9.97 -29.79 -6.61
CA ARG A 201 -8.89 -30.30 -7.47
C ARG A 201 -8.78 -29.49 -8.76
N ARG A 202 -9.93 -29.17 -9.37
CA ARG A 202 -9.96 -28.38 -10.60
C ARG A 202 -9.44 -26.95 -10.37
N TYR A 203 -9.88 -26.29 -9.30
CA TYR A 203 -9.33 -24.97 -8.94
C TYR A 203 -7.81 -25.02 -8.69
N GLN A 204 -7.32 -26.05 -7.99
CA GLN A 204 -5.88 -26.25 -7.76
C GLN A 204 -5.12 -26.47 -9.07
N ASP A 205 -5.69 -27.20 -10.03
CA ASP A 205 -5.09 -27.40 -11.35
C ASP A 205 -5.03 -26.09 -12.14
N LEU A 206 -6.13 -25.33 -12.21
CA LEU A 206 -6.13 -24.00 -12.86
C LEU A 206 -5.10 -23.09 -12.20
N HIS A 207 -5.14 -22.96 -10.87
CA HIS A 207 -4.18 -22.14 -10.12
C HIS A 207 -2.73 -22.56 -10.39
N ARG A 208 -2.44 -23.86 -10.48
CA ARG A 208 -1.08 -24.38 -10.71
C ARG A 208 -0.59 -24.17 -12.13
N PHE A 209 -1.46 -24.37 -13.13
CA PHE A 209 -1.07 -24.41 -14.54
C PHE A 209 -1.26 -23.10 -15.29
N LEU A 210 -1.95 -22.12 -14.68
CA LEU A 210 -2.15 -20.78 -15.24
C LEU A 210 -0.83 -20.20 -15.78
N GLN A 211 -0.85 -19.81 -17.05
CA GLN A 211 0.27 -19.29 -17.83
C GLN A 211 -0.19 -18.12 -18.70
N PHE A 212 0.74 -17.21 -18.98
CA PHE A 212 0.47 -15.92 -19.64
C PHE A 212 1.27 -15.75 -20.93
N ASP A 213 1.91 -16.82 -21.39
CA ASP A 213 2.70 -16.82 -22.61
C ASP A 213 2.98 -18.25 -23.12
N ASN A 214 3.40 -18.34 -24.39
CA ASN A 214 3.87 -19.58 -24.96
C ASN A 214 5.31 -19.90 -24.51
N LYS A 215 5.44 -20.82 -23.55
CA LYS A 215 6.73 -21.29 -23.04
C LYS A 215 7.69 -21.85 -24.11
N LYS A 216 7.23 -22.28 -25.29
CA LYS A 216 8.12 -22.75 -26.38
C LYS A 216 8.94 -21.62 -26.98
N THR A 217 8.36 -20.44 -27.15
CA THR A 217 9.01 -19.27 -27.77
C THR A 217 9.65 -18.33 -26.74
N ARG A 218 9.38 -18.55 -25.45
CA ARG A 218 9.87 -17.70 -24.36
C ARG A 218 11.39 -17.52 -24.34
N MET A 219 12.15 -18.58 -24.57
CA MET A 219 13.62 -18.52 -24.49
C MET A 219 14.20 -17.48 -25.46
N ALA A 220 13.67 -17.40 -26.69
CA ALA A 220 14.10 -16.41 -27.67
C ALA A 220 13.71 -14.99 -27.25
N ARG A 221 12.52 -14.79 -26.67
CA ARG A 221 12.05 -13.47 -26.20
C ARG A 221 12.76 -13.00 -24.93
N GLU A 222 13.12 -13.91 -24.03
CA GLU A 222 13.91 -13.61 -22.82
C GLU A 222 15.33 -13.13 -23.14
N ALA A 223 15.80 -13.35 -24.37
CA ALA A 223 17.08 -12.83 -24.85
C ALA A 223 17.06 -11.31 -25.07
N SER A 224 15.87 -10.68 -25.13
CA SER A 224 15.70 -9.22 -25.28
C SER A 224 14.78 -8.59 -24.24
N ASP A 225 13.89 -9.36 -23.60
CA ASP A 225 12.93 -8.85 -22.61
C ASP A 225 12.83 -9.78 -21.39
N HIS A 226 13.31 -9.31 -20.24
CA HIS A 226 13.21 -10.04 -18.99
C HIS A 226 11.75 -10.30 -18.56
N MET A 227 10.79 -9.53 -19.07
CA MET A 227 9.37 -9.66 -18.78
C MET A 227 8.62 -10.59 -19.76
N ALA A 228 9.32 -11.26 -20.68
CA ALA A 228 8.71 -12.05 -21.76
C ALA A 228 7.62 -13.04 -21.31
N ALA A 229 7.68 -13.57 -20.08
CA ALA A 229 6.65 -14.49 -19.56
C ALA A 229 5.29 -13.82 -19.21
N PHE A 230 5.20 -12.49 -19.24
CA PHE A 230 3.98 -11.73 -18.93
C PHE A 230 3.75 -10.51 -19.85
N ARG A 231 4.74 -10.15 -20.68
CA ARG A 231 4.75 -8.97 -21.56
C ARG A 231 3.45 -8.78 -22.35
N ASN A 232 3.04 -9.79 -23.12
CA ASN A 232 1.87 -9.69 -24.00
C ASN A 232 0.59 -9.33 -23.22
N VAL A 233 0.35 -10.03 -22.11
CA VAL A 233 -0.83 -9.81 -21.25
C VAL A 233 -0.79 -8.41 -20.62
N TRP A 234 0.38 -7.97 -20.16
CA TRP A 234 0.56 -6.63 -19.61
C TRP A 234 0.29 -5.53 -20.64
N ASP A 235 0.84 -5.66 -21.84
CA ASP A 235 0.71 -4.64 -22.88
C ASP A 235 -0.75 -4.50 -23.35
N LEU A 236 -1.46 -5.63 -23.53
CA LEU A 236 -2.90 -5.63 -23.82
C LEU A 236 -3.70 -4.93 -22.71
N PHE A 237 -3.39 -5.23 -21.44
CA PHE A 237 -4.05 -4.60 -20.31
C PHE A 237 -3.80 -3.09 -20.26
N MET A 238 -2.55 -2.65 -20.49
CA MET A 238 -2.20 -1.22 -20.53
C MET A 238 -2.86 -0.48 -21.71
N ILE A 239 -2.98 -1.11 -22.89
CA ILE A 239 -3.73 -0.56 -24.01
C ILE A 239 -5.19 -0.30 -23.60
N ASN A 240 -5.81 -1.26 -22.90
CA ASN A 240 -7.16 -1.09 -22.39
C ASN A 240 -7.25 0.03 -21.35
N CYS A 241 -6.32 0.12 -20.38
CA CYS A 241 -6.30 1.21 -19.40
C CYS A 241 -6.23 2.61 -20.06
N ARG A 242 -5.30 2.80 -21.00
CA ARG A 242 -5.13 4.11 -21.68
C ARG A 242 -6.35 4.52 -22.49
N LYS A 243 -7.03 3.56 -23.15
CA LYS A 243 -8.12 3.85 -24.09
C LYS A 243 -9.43 4.23 -23.40
N ARG A 244 -9.65 3.81 -22.15
CA ARG A 244 -10.99 3.81 -21.54
C ARG A 244 -11.30 5.03 -20.68
N PHE A 245 -10.31 5.88 -20.41
CA PHE A 245 -10.45 7.02 -19.52
C PHE A 245 -9.67 8.23 -20.02
N ILE A 246 -10.28 9.40 -19.87
CA ILE A 246 -9.70 10.70 -20.21
C ILE A 246 -9.43 11.40 -18.88
N PRO A 247 -8.16 11.64 -18.51
CA PRO A 247 -7.83 12.36 -17.29
C PRO A 247 -8.34 13.80 -17.36
N GLN A 248 -8.52 14.41 -16.19
CA GLN A 248 -9.01 15.78 -16.10
C GLN A 248 -7.92 16.82 -16.37
N ASP A 249 -7.31 17.34 -15.31
CA ASP A 249 -6.31 18.41 -15.41
C ASP A 249 -4.94 17.96 -14.89
N CYS A 250 -4.91 16.87 -14.11
CA CYS A 250 -3.69 16.38 -13.48
C CYS A 250 -3.64 14.86 -13.41
N VAL A 251 -2.48 14.31 -13.74
CA VAL A 251 -2.12 12.92 -13.45
C VAL A 251 -1.00 12.87 -12.43
N THR A 252 -0.88 11.75 -11.73
CA THR A 252 0.14 11.53 -10.70
C THR A 252 1.00 10.35 -11.08
N VAL A 253 2.32 10.54 -11.08
CA VAL A 253 3.30 9.47 -11.27
C VAL A 253 3.91 9.09 -9.93
N GLY A 254 3.98 7.78 -9.68
CA GLY A 254 4.48 7.23 -8.41
C GLY A 254 4.89 5.77 -8.53
N GLU A 255 5.46 5.24 -7.46
CA GLU A 255 5.87 3.84 -7.39
C GLU A 255 4.93 2.98 -6.53
N GLN A 256 4.69 1.75 -6.99
CA GLN A 256 4.15 0.67 -6.20
C GLN A 256 5.22 -0.42 -6.05
N PHE A 257 5.53 -0.76 -4.81
CA PHE A 257 6.39 -1.89 -4.48
C PHE A 257 5.55 -3.11 -4.13
N VAL A 258 5.54 -4.12 -5.00
CA VAL A 258 4.73 -5.34 -4.83
C VAL A 258 5.59 -6.43 -4.17
N PRO A 259 5.31 -6.85 -2.91
CA PRO A 259 6.18 -7.79 -2.21
C PRO A 259 6.28 -9.15 -2.87
N PHE A 260 7.51 -9.67 -2.98
CA PHE A 260 7.82 -10.95 -3.61
C PHE A 260 9.11 -11.57 -3.09
N GLN A 261 9.09 -12.88 -2.83
CA GLN A 261 10.24 -13.65 -2.33
C GLN A 261 10.62 -14.83 -3.25
N GLY A 262 10.10 -14.87 -4.49
CA GLY A 262 10.45 -15.91 -5.46
C GLY A 262 11.64 -15.53 -6.35
N ARG A 263 12.01 -16.44 -7.26
CA ARG A 263 13.10 -16.21 -8.22
C ARG A 263 12.58 -15.35 -9.37
N CYS A 264 13.21 -14.20 -9.59
CA CYS A 264 12.97 -13.30 -10.70
C CYS A 264 14.22 -12.41 -10.89
N LYS A 265 14.60 -12.13 -12.15
CA LYS A 265 15.82 -11.38 -12.50
C LYS A 265 15.79 -9.92 -12.04
N PHE A 266 14.60 -9.37 -11.82
CA PHE A 266 14.37 -7.95 -11.55
C PHE A 266 13.63 -7.70 -10.22
N VAL A 267 13.86 -8.60 -9.25
CA VAL A 267 13.46 -8.33 -7.86
C VAL A 267 14.39 -7.26 -7.29
N GLN A 268 13.79 -6.21 -6.75
CA GLN A 268 14.51 -5.17 -6.05
C GLN A 268 14.51 -5.44 -4.55
N HIS A 269 15.62 -5.09 -3.90
CA HIS A 269 15.76 -5.12 -2.45
C HIS A 269 15.61 -3.70 -1.91
N LEU A 270 14.65 -3.47 -1.02
CA LEU A 270 14.40 -2.16 -0.42
C LEU A 270 14.58 -2.28 1.11
N PRO A 271 15.76 -1.92 1.66
CA PRO A 271 16.06 -2.10 3.09
C PRO A 271 15.12 -1.35 4.03
N SER A 272 14.57 -0.22 3.58
CA SER A 272 13.66 0.65 4.32
C SER A 272 12.20 0.16 4.34
N CYS A 273 11.85 -0.85 3.55
CA CYS A 273 10.49 -1.38 3.47
C CYS A 273 10.32 -2.59 4.42
N PRO A 274 9.16 -2.75 5.11
CA PRO A 274 8.88 -3.93 5.93
C PRO A 274 9.05 -5.25 5.16
N THR A 275 8.77 -5.20 3.86
CA THR A 275 9.05 -6.28 2.91
C THR A 275 10.33 -5.97 2.16
N LYS A 276 11.42 -6.64 2.55
CA LYS A 276 12.77 -6.40 2.05
C LYS A 276 12.94 -6.65 0.55
N SER A 277 12.02 -7.34 -0.13
CA SER A 277 12.16 -7.68 -1.54
C SER A 277 10.81 -7.73 -2.27
N GLY A 278 10.81 -7.28 -3.53
CA GLY A 278 9.60 -7.11 -4.32
C GLY A 278 9.88 -6.70 -5.76
N ILE A 279 8.80 -6.53 -6.52
CA ILE A 279 8.84 -5.99 -7.89
C ILE A 279 8.30 -4.57 -7.83
N LYS A 280 9.04 -3.63 -8.41
CA LYS A 280 8.63 -2.23 -8.49
C LYS A 280 7.85 -1.98 -9.78
N ILE A 281 6.73 -1.27 -9.67
CA ILE A 281 5.88 -0.86 -10.78
C ILE A 281 5.71 0.66 -10.68
N PHE A 282 5.98 1.37 -11.77
CA PHE A 282 5.69 2.79 -11.87
C PHE A 282 4.31 2.96 -12.46
N TRP A 283 3.44 3.69 -11.77
CA TRP A 283 2.08 3.93 -12.18
C TRP A 283 1.88 5.40 -12.53
N MET A 284 1.04 5.64 -13.53
CA MET A 284 0.43 6.92 -13.78
C MET A 284 -1.06 6.81 -13.53
N CYS A 285 -1.56 7.57 -12.57
CA CYS A 285 -2.96 7.56 -12.17
C CYS A 285 -3.58 8.95 -12.36
N ASP A 286 -4.90 9.02 -12.49
CA ASP A 286 -5.60 10.30 -12.36
C ASP A 286 -5.47 10.83 -10.91
N ALA A 287 -5.36 12.14 -10.75
CA ALA A 287 -5.10 12.76 -9.45
C ALA A 287 -6.33 12.78 -8.53
N GLU A 288 -7.55 12.78 -9.09
CA GLU A 288 -8.80 12.91 -8.34
C GLU A 288 -9.62 11.62 -8.35
N VAL A 289 -9.71 10.97 -9.50
CA VAL A 289 -10.36 9.67 -9.68
C VAL A 289 -9.31 8.59 -9.48
N PRO A 290 -9.54 7.55 -8.66
CA PRO A 290 -8.57 6.47 -8.52
C PRO A 290 -8.62 5.55 -9.73
N TYR A 291 -7.99 6.00 -10.79
CA TYR A 291 -7.90 5.29 -12.05
C TYR A 291 -6.44 5.18 -12.46
N ALA A 292 -5.96 3.96 -12.68
CA ALA A 292 -4.64 3.69 -13.24
C ALA A 292 -4.70 3.80 -14.77
N ILE A 293 -4.08 4.84 -15.32
CA ILE A 293 -4.08 5.15 -16.76
C ILE A 293 -3.03 4.31 -17.48
N ASP A 294 -1.83 4.24 -16.91
CA ASP A 294 -0.71 3.49 -17.47
C ASP A 294 0.25 3.01 -16.38
N GLY A 295 1.07 2.01 -16.71
CA GLY A 295 1.99 1.35 -15.81
C GLY A 295 3.20 0.76 -16.52
N VAL A 296 4.39 0.99 -15.95
CA VAL A 296 5.66 0.43 -16.40
C VAL A 296 6.25 -0.42 -15.29
N ILE A 297 6.43 -1.71 -15.58
CA ILE A 297 7.10 -2.63 -14.65
C ILE A 297 8.60 -2.42 -14.76
N HIS A 298 9.24 -2.13 -13.63
CA HIS A 298 10.68 -1.97 -13.58
C HIS A 298 11.34 -3.35 -13.63
N ALA A 299 11.73 -3.76 -14.83
CA ALA A 299 12.40 -5.03 -15.09
C ALA A 299 13.93 -4.95 -15.01
N GLY A 300 14.46 -3.89 -14.39
CA GLY A 300 15.89 -3.58 -14.37
C GLY A 300 16.45 -3.42 -15.78
N ARG A 301 17.77 -3.54 -15.89
CA ARG A 301 18.50 -3.54 -17.17
C ARG A 301 18.03 -4.68 -18.07
N GLN A 302 17.63 -4.38 -19.30
CA GLN A 302 17.32 -5.42 -20.29
C GLN A 302 18.59 -5.95 -20.96
N PRO A 303 18.54 -7.16 -21.54
CA PRO A 303 19.66 -7.69 -22.32
C PRO A 303 20.00 -6.77 -23.51
N GLY A 304 21.28 -6.39 -23.63
CA GLY A 304 21.76 -5.56 -24.75
C GLY A 304 21.61 -4.05 -24.54
N GLU A 305 20.91 -3.60 -23.49
CA GLU A 305 20.91 -2.18 -23.11
C GLU A 305 22.27 -1.81 -22.49
N GLU A 306 22.81 -0.67 -22.90
CA GLU A 306 23.94 -0.02 -22.22
C GLU A 306 23.52 0.42 -20.81
N THR A 307 24.46 0.97 -20.03
CA THR A 307 24.12 1.47 -18.70
C THR A 307 23.19 2.67 -18.85
N GLU A 308 21.88 2.45 -18.71
CA GLU A 308 20.92 3.55 -18.73
C GLU A 308 21.11 4.42 -17.50
N GLU A 309 21.53 5.66 -17.73
CA GLU A 309 21.36 6.74 -16.77
C GLU A 309 19.87 7.13 -16.71
N ASN A 310 19.37 7.47 -15.52
CA ASN A 310 18.04 8.07 -15.31
C ASN A 310 16.78 7.20 -15.58
N HIS A 311 16.76 5.96 -15.09
CA HIS A 311 15.59 5.05 -15.14
C HIS A 311 14.24 5.69 -14.75
N ALA A 312 14.23 6.59 -13.75
CA ALA A 312 13.02 7.28 -13.30
C ALA A 312 12.51 8.27 -14.36
N GLU A 313 13.42 9.00 -15.00
CA GLU A 313 13.12 9.95 -16.08
C GLU A 313 12.53 9.22 -17.29
N ASN A 314 13.20 8.14 -17.73
CA ASN A 314 12.73 7.31 -18.85
C ASN A 314 11.35 6.71 -18.58
N ALA A 315 11.07 6.31 -17.34
CA ALA A 315 9.75 5.82 -16.94
C ALA A 315 8.67 6.91 -17.09
N VAL A 316 8.94 8.14 -16.62
CA VAL A 316 8.01 9.27 -16.77
C VAL A 316 7.77 9.59 -18.24
N LEU A 317 8.83 9.69 -19.05
CA LEU A 317 8.72 9.97 -20.49
C LEU A 317 7.94 8.87 -21.24
N ARG A 318 8.12 7.61 -20.84
CA ARG A 318 7.36 6.49 -21.41
C ARG A 318 5.89 6.53 -21.01
N LEU A 319 5.59 6.83 -19.74
CA LEU A 319 4.24 6.94 -19.22
C LEU A 319 3.50 8.16 -19.81
N SER A 320 4.20 9.25 -20.05
CA SER A 320 3.62 10.46 -20.65
C SER A 320 3.46 10.38 -22.17
N ASN A 321 4.03 9.37 -22.81
CA ASN A 321 3.92 9.19 -24.25
C ASN A 321 2.45 8.96 -24.65
N GLY A 322 1.93 9.78 -25.56
CA GLY A 322 0.54 9.76 -26.00
C GLY A 322 -0.40 10.67 -25.20
N LEU A 323 0.06 11.32 -24.13
CA LEU A 323 -0.67 12.42 -23.47
C LEU A 323 -0.44 13.72 -24.22
N GLN A 324 -1.07 13.89 -25.39
CA GLN A 324 -0.99 15.15 -26.16
C GLN A 324 -2.08 16.15 -25.78
N GLN A 325 -2.62 16.05 -24.57
CA GLN A 325 -3.61 17.00 -24.07
C GLN A 325 -2.91 18.27 -23.62
N LYS A 326 -3.12 19.37 -24.35
CA LYS A 326 -2.57 20.68 -23.98
C LYS A 326 -3.08 21.08 -22.60
N GLY A 327 -2.15 21.36 -21.69
CA GLY A 327 -2.45 21.83 -20.34
C GLY A 327 -2.62 20.73 -19.28
N LEU A 328 -2.35 19.46 -19.61
CA LEU A 328 -2.30 18.40 -18.61
C LEU A 328 -1.05 18.55 -17.72
N ASN A 329 -1.25 18.54 -16.40
CA ASN A 329 -0.16 18.61 -15.42
C ASN A 329 0.20 17.21 -14.89
N ILE A 330 1.49 16.98 -14.61
CA ILE A 330 1.99 15.78 -13.96
C ILE A 330 2.49 16.11 -12.55
N THR A 331 1.87 15.52 -11.53
CA THR A 331 2.36 15.56 -10.16
C THR A 331 3.23 14.34 -9.86
N MET A 332 4.43 14.55 -9.30
CA MET A 332 5.34 13.44 -9.00
C MET A 332 6.21 13.71 -7.75
N ASP A 333 6.74 12.64 -7.16
CA ASP A 333 7.63 12.76 -6.00
C ASP A 333 9.08 13.10 -6.40
N SER A 334 9.95 13.22 -5.40
CA SER A 334 11.36 13.54 -5.59
C SER A 334 12.21 12.45 -6.23
N TYR A 335 11.72 11.21 -6.33
CA TYR A 335 12.42 10.15 -7.05
C TYR A 335 12.37 10.38 -8.56
N PHE A 336 11.27 10.98 -9.05
CA PHE A 336 11.09 11.28 -10.48
C PHE A 336 11.49 12.71 -10.86
N THR A 337 11.45 13.66 -9.92
CA THR A 337 11.58 15.10 -10.24
C THR A 337 13.04 15.52 -10.53
N SER A 338 13.27 16.11 -11.70
CA SER A 338 14.53 16.78 -12.06
C SER A 338 14.27 18.03 -12.93
N VAL A 339 15.22 18.98 -12.94
CA VAL A 339 15.12 20.19 -13.79
C VAL A 339 15.14 19.81 -15.29
N PRO A 340 16.05 18.95 -15.79
CA PRO A 340 16.04 18.56 -17.19
C PRO A 340 14.75 17.85 -17.63
N LEU A 341 14.15 17.01 -16.77
CA LEU A 341 12.88 16.37 -17.06
C LEU A 341 11.74 17.39 -17.16
N ALA A 342 11.74 18.39 -16.28
CA ALA A 342 10.72 19.44 -16.29
C ALA A 342 10.71 20.21 -17.62
N GLU A 343 11.89 20.54 -18.15
CA GLU A 343 12.04 21.20 -19.45
C GLU A 343 11.58 20.29 -20.60
N LYS A 344 12.01 19.02 -20.63
CA LYS A 344 11.58 18.04 -21.64
C LYS A 344 10.05 17.82 -21.67
N LEU A 345 9.42 17.76 -20.50
CA LEU A 345 7.96 17.64 -20.41
C LEU A 345 7.26 18.89 -20.94
N PHE A 346 7.79 20.07 -20.61
CA PHE A 346 7.24 21.34 -21.09
C PHE A 346 7.32 21.47 -22.61
N ASP A 347 8.44 21.07 -23.21
CA ASP A 347 8.60 21.06 -24.67
C ASP A 347 7.62 20.07 -25.36
N ASN A 348 7.17 19.04 -24.63
CA ASN A 348 6.11 18.13 -25.04
C ASN A 348 4.68 18.64 -24.70
N SER A 349 4.52 19.92 -24.37
CA SER A 349 3.23 20.55 -24.00
C SER A 349 2.60 20.01 -22.71
N LEU A 350 3.40 19.45 -21.80
CA LEU A 350 2.98 18.97 -20.49
C LEU A 350 3.61 19.80 -19.38
N THR A 351 2.83 20.18 -18.38
CA THR A 351 3.37 20.85 -17.19
C THR A 351 3.63 19.82 -16.09
N MET A 352 4.47 20.20 -15.12
CA MET A 352 4.73 19.33 -13.98
C MET A 352 4.78 20.09 -12.65
N VAL A 353 4.50 19.38 -11.56
CA VAL A 353 4.70 19.81 -10.17
C VAL A 353 5.30 18.66 -9.38
N GLY A 354 6.43 18.87 -8.72
CA GLY A 354 7.07 17.78 -8.00
C GLY A 354 8.00 18.25 -6.91
N THR A 355 8.25 17.36 -5.94
CA THR A 355 9.19 17.66 -4.85
C THR A 355 10.62 17.51 -5.32
N LEU A 356 11.50 18.43 -4.92
CA LEU A 356 12.91 18.37 -5.25
C LEU A 356 13.73 18.14 -3.99
N HIS A 357 14.62 17.16 -4.02
CA HIS A 357 15.47 16.88 -2.86
C HIS A 357 16.47 18.03 -2.62
N HIS A 358 16.68 18.45 -1.36
CA HIS A 358 17.56 19.58 -1.02
C HIS A 358 19.03 19.39 -1.40
N LYS A 359 19.48 18.14 -1.57
CA LYS A 359 20.82 17.79 -2.08
C LYS A 359 20.96 17.91 -3.60
N ASN A 360 19.87 18.17 -4.33
CA ASN A 360 19.94 18.34 -5.78
C ASN A 360 20.87 19.53 -6.13
N PRO A 361 21.81 19.36 -7.09
CA PRO A 361 22.76 20.41 -7.46
C PRO A 361 22.11 21.73 -7.90
N HIS A 362 20.93 21.66 -8.51
CA HIS A 362 20.20 22.82 -9.04
C HIS A 362 19.49 23.63 -7.96
N VAL A 363 19.44 23.15 -6.71
CA VAL A 363 18.84 23.88 -5.59
C VAL A 363 19.82 24.95 -5.07
N PRO A 364 19.48 26.24 -5.16
CA PRO A 364 20.32 27.32 -4.62
C PRO A 364 20.47 27.23 -3.10
N PRO A 365 21.63 27.61 -2.52
CA PRO A 365 21.85 27.57 -1.08
C PRO A 365 20.78 28.29 -0.24
N ILE A 366 20.25 29.42 -0.73
CA ILE A 366 19.20 30.19 -0.04
C ILE A 366 17.88 29.41 0.13
N MET A 367 17.62 28.44 -0.75
CA MET A 367 16.41 27.61 -0.72
C MET A 367 16.58 26.33 0.10
N LYS A 368 17.79 26.04 0.59
CA LYS A 368 18.05 24.84 1.39
C LYS A 368 17.55 25.02 2.84
N PRO A 369 17.37 23.91 3.58
CA PRO A 369 17.11 23.98 5.00
C PRO A 369 18.22 24.77 5.72
N SER A 370 17.83 25.76 6.54
CA SER A 370 18.76 26.61 7.28
C SER A 370 18.19 26.98 8.64
N LYS A 371 19.06 27.21 9.62
CA LYS A 371 18.69 27.76 10.94
C LYS A 371 18.27 29.23 10.85
N LEU A 372 18.73 29.94 9.81
CA LEU A 372 18.51 31.38 9.63
C LEU A 372 17.13 31.69 9.04
N ARG A 373 16.45 30.70 8.44
CA ARG A 373 15.13 30.90 7.84
C ARG A 373 14.04 30.70 8.88
N ALA A 374 13.21 31.72 9.07
CA ALA A 374 12.08 31.66 10.00
C ALA A 374 11.00 30.67 9.51
N PRO A 375 10.27 30.00 10.42
CA PRO A 375 9.12 29.18 10.07
C PRO A 375 8.07 29.96 9.28
N HIS A 376 7.33 29.26 8.42
CA HIS A 376 6.27 29.80 7.58
C HIS A 376 6.72 30.88 6.57
N THR A 377 8.02 30.93 6.27
CA THR A 377 8.58 31.76 5.19
C THR A 377 8.79 30.94 3.91
N SER A 378 8.77 31.63 2.77
CA SER A 378 8.94 31.04 1.43
C SER A 378 9.96 31.82 0.63
N GLU A 379 10.80 31.10 -0.13
CA GLU A 379 11.70 31.65 -1.14
C GLU A 379 11.28 31.13 -2.51
N PHE A 380 11.45 31.95 -3.54
CA PHE A 380 11.03 31.66 -4.90
C PHE A 380 12.15 31.96 -5.89
N GLY A 381 12.27 31.13 -6.92
CA GLY A 381 13.24 31.32 -7.98
C GLY A 381 12.69 30.90 -9.34
N PHE A 382 13.15 31.59 -10.37
CA PHE A 382 12.75 31.40 -11.76
C PHE A 382 13.99 31.14 -12.61
N CYS A 383 13.97 30.07 -13.40
CA CYS A 383 15.01 29.71 -14.36
C CYS A 383 14.33 29.32 -15.68
N GLY A 384 14.34 30.23 -16.65
CA GLY A 384 13.60 30.05 -17.91
C GLY A 384 12.12 29.76 -17.66
N LYS A 385 11.68 28.56 -18.08
CA LYS A 385 10.29 28.08 -17.96
C LYS A 385 9.99 27.39 -16.62
N VAL A 386 10.99 27.28 -15.74
CA VAL A 386 10.91 26.50 -14.51
C VAL A 386 10.82 27.43 -13.29
N PHE A 387 9.88 27.13 -12.42
CA PHE A 387 9.64 27.78 -11.14
C PHE A 387 10.02 26.86 -9.99
N MET A 388 10.74 27.40 -9.00
CA MET A 388 11.08 26.71 -7.77
C MET A 388 10.54 27.49 -6.56
N ALA A 389 9.91 26.76 -5.64
CA ALA A 389 9.46 27.31 -4.36
C ALA A 389 10.05 26.51 -3.20
N SER A 390 10.58 27.21 -2.20
CA SER A 390 11.12 26.62 -0.98
C SER A 390 10.42 27.19 0.25
N TYR A 391 9.65 26.35 0.94
CA TYR A 391 8.87 26.72 2.13
C TYR A 391 9.42 26.07 3.39
N VAL A 392 9.45 26.82 4.49
CA VAL A 392 9.94 26.35 5.79
C VAL A 392 8.75 26.00 6.69
N PRO A 393 8.29 24.73 6.75
CA PRO A 393 7.18 24.36 7.62
C PRO A 393 7.54 24.43 9.11
N LYS A 394 8.80 24.15 9.44
CA LYS A 394 9.37 24.09 10.80
C LYS A 394 10.85 24.52 10.73
N LEU A 395 11.41 24.99 11.84
CA LEU A 395 12.83 25.35 11.93
C LEU A 395 13.73 24.21 11.40
N LYS A 396 14.79 24.58 10.67
CA LYS A 396 15.77 23.64 10.06
C LYS A 396 15.20 22.68 9.02
N LYS A 397 13.95 22.84 8.59
CA LYS A 397 13.32 22.03 7.53
C LYS A 397 12.95 22.93 6.36
N ALA A 398 13.10 22.45 5.13
CA ALA A 398 12.57 23.11 3.95
C ALA A 398 11.93 22.08 3.02
N VAL A 399 10.77 22.41 2.49
CA VAL A 399 10.08 21.67 1.42
C VAL A 399 10.30 22.45 0.13
N ILE A 400 10.91 21.79 -0.85
CA ILE A 400 11.26 22.40 -2.13
C ILE A 400 10.39 21.75 -3.20
N LEU A 401 9.66 22.57 -3.96
CA LEU A 401 8.88 22.14 -5.10
C LEU A 401 9.45 22.77 -6.36
N LEU A 402 9.44 21.98 -7.42
CA LEU A 402 9.70 22.38 -8.80
C LEU A 402 8.38 22.37 -9.55
N SER A 403 8.14 23.39 -10.37
CA SER A 403 6.97 23.41 -11.26
C SER A 403 7.25 24.13 -12.57
N THR A 404 6.57 23.70 -13.63
CA THR A 404 6.49 24.44 -14.90
C THR A 404 5.08 24.97 -15.17
N MET A 405 4.13 24.70 -14.25
CA MET A 405 2.75 25.20 -14.32
C MET A 405 2.61 26.58 -13.67
N HIS A 406 3.33 26.83 -12.57
CA HIS A 406 3.19 28.04 -11.77
C HIS A 406 4.21 29.10 -12.20
N THR A 407 3.76 30.35 -12.34
CA THR A 407 4.61 31.48 -12.76
C THR A 407 4.56 32.67 -11.80
N SER A 408 3.81 32.55 -10.69
CA SER A 408 3.65 33.62 -9.70
C SER A 408 4.02 33.17 -8.28
N LYS A 409 4.37 34.14 -7.44
CA LYS A 409 4.69 33.92 -6.01
C LYS A 409 3.44 33.88 -5.13
N ALA A 410 2.31 33.39 -5.65
CA ALA A 410 1.04 33.47 -4.94
C ALA A 410 1.11 32.80 -3.55
N LEU A 411 0.92 33.60 -2.51
CA LEU A 411 0.80 33.18 -1.11
C LEU A 411 -0.67 33.26 -0.69
N ASN A 412 -1.08 32.35 0.17
CA ASN A 412 -2.39 32.45 0.82
C ASN A 412 -2.24 33.24 2.13
N GLU A 413 -2.49 34.55 2.05
CA GLU A 413 -2.45 35.49 3.18
C GLU A 413 -3.54 35.22 4.22
N THR A 414 -4.57 34.43 3.89
CA THR A 414 -5.72 34.13 4.76
C THR A 414 -5.42 33.00 5.77
N SER A 415 -4.30 32.30 5.63
CA SER A 415 -3.93 31.19 6.52
C SER A 415 -2.74 31.54 7.41
N ALA A 416 -2.84 31.29 8.72
CA ALA A 416 -1.77 31.56 9.70
C ALA A 416 -0.41 30.89 9.38
N LYS A 417 -0.36 29.97 8.41
CA LYS A 417 0.82 29.20 8.00
C LYS A 417 1.46 29.71 6.70
N ASN A 418 0.90 30.71 6.02
CA ASN A 418 1.42 31.34 4.78
C ASN A 418 1.92 30.33 3.72
N LYS A 419 1.17 29.24 3.50
CA LYS A 419 1.58 28.20 2.55
C LYS A 419 1.45 28.70 1.11
N PRO A 420 2.51 28.62 0.28
CA PRO A 420 2.44 28.87 -1.16
C PRO A 420 1.36 28.05 -1.87
N GLU A 421 0.77 28.63 -2.91
CA GLU A 421 -0.27 27.97 -3.71
C GLU A 421 0.24 26.65 -4.33
N VAL A 422 1.47 26.64 -4.88
CA VAL A 422 2.11 25.41 -5.42
C VAL A 422 2.17 24.25 -4.41
N ILE A 423 2.33 24.53 -3.10
CA ILE A 423 2.32 23.50 -2.05
C ILE A 423 0.91 22.98 -1.81
N ARG A 424 -0.09 23.85 -1.89
CA ARG A 424 -1.50 23.43 -1.78
C ARG A 424 -1.88 22.57 -2.97
N TYR A 425 -1.52 23.00 -4.18
CA TYR A 425 -1.75 22.24 -5.40
C TYR A 425 -1.09 20.86 -5.34
N TYR A 426 0.20 20.79 -4.96
CA TYR A 426 0.90 19.51 -4.79
C TYR A 426 0.21 18.60 -3.77
N ASN A 427 -0.19 19.14 -2.61
CA ASN A 427 -0.85 18.32 -1.58
C ASN A 427 -2.21 17.78 -2.03
N ARG A 428 -2.96 18.51 -2.87
CA ARG A 428 -4.22 18.05 -3.46
C ARG A 428 -4.01 16.92 -4.47
N THR A 429 -2.94 16.96 -5.26
CA THR A 429 -2.76 16.07 -6.42
C THR A 429 -1.81 14.89 -6.18
N LYS A 430 -0.91 14.96 -5.20
CA LYS A 430 0.08 13.89 -4.92
C LYS A 430 -0.52 12.53 -4.53
N GLY A 431 -1.82 12.49 -4.21
CA GLY A 431 -2.51 11.31 -3.68
C GLY A 431 -2.90 10.24 -4.71
N GLY A 432 -2.95 10.56 -6.01
CA GLY A 432 -3.56 9.69 -7.04
C GLY A 432 -3.09 8.23 -7.02
N VAL A 433 -1.76 8.00 -7.04
CA VAL A 433 -1.20 6.63 -6.98
C VAL A 433 -1.46 5.94 -5.63
N SER A 434 -1.40 6.70 -4.53
CA SER A 434 -1.69 6.18 -3.19
C SER A 434 -3.15 5.71 -3.07
N ASN A 435 -4.09 6.46 -3.65
CA ASN A 435 -5.50 6.14 -3.63
C ASN A 435 -5.78 4.83 -4.39
N VAL A 436 -5.24 4.68 -5.61
CA VAL A 436 -5.36 3.45 -6.39
C VAL A 436 -4.77 2.25 -5.63
N LYS A 437 -3.58 2.42 -5.05
CA LYS A 437 -2.92 1.37 -4.26
C LYS A 437 -3.77 0.94 -3.06
N GLN A 438 -4.30 1.90 -2.30
CA GLN A 438 -5.13 1.62 -1.13
C GLN A 438 -6.42 0.87 -1.51
N MET A 439 -7.08 1.29 -2.59
CA MET A 439 -8.27 0.60 -3.09
C MET A 439 -7.97 -0.81 -3.60
N ALA A 440 -6.83 -1.01 -4.28
CA ALA A 440 -6.40 -2.33 -4.73
C ALA A 440 -6.07 -3.26 -3.55
N GLU A 441 -5.44 -2.73 -2.49
CA GLU A 441 -5.08 -3.50 -1.30
C GLU A 441 -6.29 -3.90 -0.45
N LYS A 442 -7.36 -3.08 -0.42
CA LYS A 442 -8.55 -3.30 0.42
C LYS A 442 -9.23 -4.66 0.21
N TYR A 443 -9.29 -5.12 -1.04
CA TYR A 443 -9.91 -6.40 -1.45
C TYR A 443 -8.98 -7.23 -2.35
N THR A 444 -7.67 -7.12 -2.13
CA THR A 444 -6.68 -7.81 -2.96
C THR A 444 -6.96 -9.30 -3.04
N CYS A 445 -6.89 -9.88 -4.24
CA CYS A 445 -6.98 -11.33 -4.45
C CYS A 445 -5.61 -12.04 -4.41
N LYS A 446 -4.56 -11.31 -4.05
CA LYS A 446 -3.18 -11.79 -4.06
C LYS A 446 -2.97 -12.94 -3.09
N ARG A 447 -2.55 -14.08 -3.64
CA ARG A 447 -2.12 -15.25 -2.86
C ARG A 447 -0.62 -15.43 -2.85
N GLN A 448 -0.12 -16.16 -1.85
CA GLN A 448 1.28 -16.51 -1.77
C GLN A 448 1.69 -17.34 -3.00
N THR A 449 2.72 -16.88 -3.71
CA THR A 449 3.24 -17.55 -4.90
C THR A 449 4.75 -17.37 -5.00
N LYS A 450 5.43 -18.37 -5.57
CA LYS A 450 6.84 -18.29 -5.95
C LYS A 450 7.04 -17.98 -7.44
N ARG A 451 5.95 -17.83 -8.21
CA ARG A 451 5.96 -17.53 -9.64
C ARG A 451 5.67 -16.04 -9.83
N TRP A 452 6.66 -15.26 -10.26
CA TRP A 452 6.50 -13.82 -10.44
C TRP A 452 5.41 -13.43 -11.46
N PRO A 453 5.10 -14.18 -12.54
CA PRO A 453 4.00 -13.80 -13.43
C PRO A 453 2.63 -13.88 -12.72
N MET A 454 2.47 -14.82 -11.79
CA MET A 454 1.25 -14.90 -10.98
C MET A 454 1.11 -13.71 -10.03
N LEU A 455 2.23 -13.15 -9.54
CA LEU A 455 2.18 -11.97 -8.70
C LEU A 455 1.65 -10.77 -9.48
N LEU A 456 2.17 -10.56 -10.69
CA LEU A 456 1.73 -9.49 -11.57
C LEU A 456 0.29 -9.69 -12.02
N TRP A 457 -0.11 -10.94 -12.27
CA TRP A 457 -1.50 -11.28 -12.53
C TRP A 457 -2.45 -10.84 -11.42
N TYR A 458 -2.13 -11.13 -10.16
CA TYR A 458 -2.99 -10.68 -9.05
C TYR A 458 -3.04 -9.16 -8.95
N ASN A 459 -1.90 -8.49 -9.08
CA ASN A 459 -1.86 -7.03 -9.10
C ASN A 459 -2.68 -6.45 -10.25
N MET A 460 -2.59 -7.06 -11.44
CA MET A 460 -3.37 -6.67 -12.63
C MET A 460 -4.89 -6.86 -12.39
N LEU A 461 -5.31 -7.95 -11.75
CA LEU A 461 -6.71 -8.14 -11.37
C LEU A 461 -7.18 -7.08 -10.37
N ASP A 462 -6.38 -6.78 -9.35
CA ASP A 462 -6.73 -5.77 -8.35
C ASP A 462 -6.89 -4.38 -9.00
N ILE A 463 -5.98 -3.99 -9.90
CA ILE A 463 -6.07 -2.72 -10.65
C ILE A 463 -7.24 -2.72 -11.65
N ALA A 464 -7.49 -3.84 -12.33
CA ALA A 464 -8.65 -3.98 -13.22
C ALA A 464 -9.95 -3.71 -12.46
N ILE A 465 -10.08 -4.23 -11.23
CA ILE A 465 -11.26 -3.99 -10.38
C ILE A 465 -11.39 -2.51 -10.01
N VAL A 466 -10.30 -1.86 -9.60
CA VAL A 466 -10.32 -0.42 -9.28
C VAL A 466 -10.79 0.39 -10.49
N ASN A 467 -10.17 0.20 -11.65
CA ASN A 467 -10.53 0.93 -12.87
C ASN A 467 -11.98 0.64 -13.33
N SER A 468 -12.43 -0.62 -13.24
CA SER A 468 -13.79 -1.02 -13.60
C SER A 468 -14.82 -0.38 -12.69
N HIS A 469 -14.55 -0.36 -11.39
CA HIS A 469 -15.40 0.29 -10.40
C HIS A 469 -15.50 1.80 -10.66
N SER A 470 -14.40 2.48 -10.94
CA SER A 470 -14.39 3.91 -11.27
C SER A 470 -15.24 4.23 -12.52
N ILE A 471 -15.09 3.45 -13.60
CA ILE A 471 -15.91 3.63 -14.82
C ILE A 471 -17.39 3.37 -14.54
N PHE A 472 -17.69 2.33 -13.76
CA PHE A 472 -19.06 1.93 -13.46
C PHE A 472 -19.78 2.98 -12.62
N ILE A 473 -19.16 3.48 -11.54
CA ILE A 473 -19.73 4.51 -10.67
C ILE A 473 -19.90 5.85 -11.39
N ALA A 474 -18.95 6.21 -12.27
CA ALA A 474 -19.07 7.44 -13.07
C ALA A 474 -20.34 7.45 -13.96
N GLN A 475 -20.80 6.27 -14.39
CA GLN A 475 -22.02 6.12 -15.21
C GLN A 475 -23.27 5.78 -14.41
N HIS A 476 -23.10 5.21 -13.22
CA HIS A 476 -24.19 4.80 -12.32
C HIS A 476 -24.01 5.44 -10.95
N PRO A 477 -24.10 6.78 -10.82
CA PRO A 477 -23.88 7.47 -9.55
C PRO A 477 -24.93 7.13 -8.49
N SER A 478 -26.11 6.65 -8.91
CA SER A 478 -27.16 6.16 -8.02
C SER A 478 -26.89 4.76 -7.48
N PHE A 479 -25.89 4.04 -8.00
CA PHE A 479 -25.55 2.70 -7.52
C PHE A 479 -25.14 2.76 -6.04
N MET A 480 -26.07 2.33 -5.18
CA MET A 480 -25.90 2.25 -3.73
C MET A 480 -25.55 3.57 -3.04
N GLY A 481 -25.99 4.71 -3.61
CA GLY A 481 -26.22 6.00 -2.94
C GLY A 481 -25.17 6.50 -1.93
N GLY A 482 -23.86 6.38 -2.23
CA GLY A 482 -22.80 6.90 -1.35
C GLY A 482 -22.50 6.07 -0.10
N GLY A 483 -22.85 4.79 -0.08
CA GLY A 483 -22.49 3.90 1.03
C GLY A 483 -21.02 3.45 0.97
N HIS A 484 -20.32 3.49 2.11
CA HIS A 484 -18.88 3.16 2.30
C HIS A 484 -18.35 1.79 1.81
N ASN A 485 -19.19 0.97 1.15
CA ASN A 485 -18.92 -0.38 0.67
C ASN A 485 -19.20 -0.58 -0.84
N THR A 486 -19.31 0.48 -1.64
CA THR A 486 -19.64 0.40 -3.08
C THR A 486 -18.73 -0.57 -3.86
N GLN A 487 -17.40 -0.49 -3.66
CA GLN A 487 -16.43 -1.38 -4.33
C GLN A 487 -16.66 -2.85 -3.96
N ARG A 488 -16.94 -3.16 -2.69
CA ARG A 488 -17.21 -4.53 -2.24
C ARG A 488 -18.43 -5.11 -2.95
N LEU A 489 -19.50 -4.32 -3.02
CA LEU A 489 -20.76 -4.74 -3.64
C LEU A 489 -20.59 -4.91 -5.15
N PHE A 490 -19.88 -4.00 -5.80
CA PHE A 490 -19.48 -4.12 -7.21
C PHE A 490 -18.77 -5.45 -7.47
N ILE A 491 -17.78 -5.81 -6.65
CA ILE A 491 -17.05 -7.07 -6.83
C ILE A 491 -17.98 -8.27 -6.61
N LYS A 492 -18.91 -8.24 -5.64
CA LYS A 492 -19.82 -9.37 -5.41
C LYS A 492 -20.80 -9.61 -6.56
N GLU A 493 -21.33 -8.55 -7.16
CA GLU A 493 -22.15 -8.66 -8.37
C GLU A 493 -21.32 -9.18 -9.56
N LEU A 494 -20.11 -8.65 -9.76
CA LEU A 494 -19.18 -9.17 -10.77
C LEU A 494 -18.88 -10.66 -10.57
N VAL A 495 -18.58 -11.08 -9.34
CA VAL A 495 -18.33 -12.50 -9.01
C VAL A 495 -19.53 -13.35 -9.42
N LYS A 496 -20.75 -12.92 -9.08
CA LYS A 496 -21.99 -13.62 -9.45
C LYS A 496 -22.09 -13.77 -10.98
N GLU A 497 -21.88 -12.70 -11.73
CA GLU A 497 -21.91 -12.72 -13.20
C GLU A 497 -20.81 -13.62 -13.83
N LEU A 498 -19.66 -13.76 -13.18
CA LEU A 498 -18.55 -14.61 -13.66
C LEU A 498 -18.73 -16.09 -13.33
N VAL A 499 -19.33 -16.46 -12.20
CA VAL A 499 -19.44 -17.87 -11.76
C VAL A 499 -20.72 -18.56 -12.24
N LEU A 500 -21.82 -17.81 -12.41
CA LEU A 500 -23.13 -18.39 -12.76
C LEU A 500 -23.11 -19.21 -14.06
N PRO A 501 -22.51 -18.76 -15.18
CA PRO A 501 -22.47 -19.55 -16.41
C PRO A 501 -21.80 -20.92 -16.21
N GLN A 502 -20.74 -20.98 -15.39
CA GLN A 502 -20.04 -22.22 -15.08
C GLN A 502 -20.83 -23.12 -14.12
N ILE A 503 -21.58 -22.54 -13.17
CA ILE A 503 -22.49 -23.29 -12.29
C ILE A 503 -23.58 -23.96 -13.13
N HIS A 504 -24.22 -23.23 -14.05
CA HIS A 504 -25.25 -23.78 -14.94
C HIS A 504 -24.72 -24.94 -15.79
N ARG A 505 -23.60 -24.72 -16.48
CA ARG A 505 -22.95 -25.78 -17.27
C ARG A 505 -22.64 -27.02 -16.43
N ARG A 506 -22.06 -26.83 -15.25
CA ARG A 506 -21.67 -27.95 -14.38
C ARG A 506 -22.88 -28.73 -13.89
N ARG A 507 -24.02 -28.08 -13.65
CA ARG A 507 -25.27 -28.71 -13.24
C ARG A 507 -25.83 -29.62 -14.35
N GLU A 508 -25.69 -29.21 -15.61
CA GLU A 508 -26.15 -29.95 -16.78
C GLU A 508 -25.22 -31.14 -17.12
N GLU A 509 -23.90 -30.94 -17.05
CA GLU A 509 -22.91 -31.91 -17.52
C GLU A 509 -22.45 -32.93 -16.47
N SER A 510 -22.56 -32.63 -15.17
CA SER A 510 -22.02 -33.49 -14.10
C SER A 510 -23.08 -34.39 -13.48
N HIS A 511 -23.08 -35.67 -13.84
CA HIS A 511 -23.89 -36.68 -13.16
C HIS A 511 -23.22 -37.15 -11.85
N GLY A 512 -24.00 -37.28 -10.77
CA GLY A 512 -23.50 -37.78 -9.47
C GLY A 512 -22.92 -36.73 -8.52
N LEU A 513 -23.30 -35.46 -8.65
CA LEU A 513 -22.99 -34.44 -7.64
C LEU A 513 -23.71 -34.74 -6.32
N SER A 514 -23.04 -34.50 -5.18
CA SER A 514 -23.67 -34.68 -3.87
C SER A 514 -24.78 -33.64 -3.62
N MET A 515 -25.75 -33.99 -2.78
CA MET A 515 -26.91 -33.13 -2.50
C MET A 515 -26.49 -31.74 -2.01
N ASN A 516 -25.49 -31.66 -1.13
CA ASN A 516 -24.97 -30.39 -0.62
C ASN A 516 -24.41 -29.47 -1.73
N ILE A 517 -23.88 -30.03 -2.82
CA ILE A 517 -23.40 -29.25 -3.97
C ILE A 517 -24.59 -28.75 -4.79
N LEU A 518 -25.59 -29.61 -5.03
CA LEU A 518 -26.80 -29.22 -5.76
C LEU A 518 -27.56 -28.12 -4.99
N GLU A 519 -27.74 -28.25 -3.69
CA GLU A 519 -28.33 -27.21 -2.83
C GLU A 519 -27.54 -25.90 -2.85
N ALA A 520 -26.22 -25.97 -2.93
CA ALA A 520 -25.37 -24.79 -3.07
C ALA A 520 -25.57 -24.10 -4.43
N MET A 521 -25.68 -24.89 -5.51
CA MET A 521 -25.97 -24.38 -6.85
C MET A 521 -27.36 -23.73 -6.88
N ASP A 522 -28.39 -24.43 -6.39
CA ASP A 522 -29.77 -23.96 -6.40
C ASP A 522 -29.94 -22.67 -5.58
N ARG A 523 -29.26 -22.55 -4.43
CA ARG A 523 -29.24 -21.30 -3.64
C ARG A 523 -28.75 -20.09 -4.45
N TYR A 524 -27.73 -20.27 -5.27
CA TYR A 524 -27.12 -19.20 -6.07
C TYR A 524 -27.83 -18.94 -7.40
N THR A 525 -28.43 -19.96 -8.02
CA THR A 525 -29.18 -19.81 -9.27
C THR A 525 -30.61 -19.30 -9.04
N SER A 526 -31.22 -19.60 -7.88
CA SER A 526 -32.57 -19.11 -7.52
C SER A 526 -32.60 -17.63 -7.11
N THR A 527 -31.43 -17.01 -6.89
CA THR A 527 -31.30 -15.57 -6.61
C THR A 527 -31.42 -14.69 -7.87
N SER A 528 -31.95 -15.21 -8.99
CA SER A 528 -32.17 -14.43 -10.22
C SER A 528 -33.42 -13.55 -10.16
N VAL A 529 -34.25 -13.70 -9.12
CA VAL A 529 -35.35 -12.76 -8.84
C VAL A 529 -34.89 -11.79 -7.76
N TYR A 530 -34.61 -10.54 -8.15
CA TYR A 530 -34.36 -9.43 -7.22
C TYR A 530 -35.48 -9.36 -6.17
N GLN A 531 -35.19 -9.73 -4.92
CA GLN A 531 -36.07 -9.46 -3.79
C GLN A 531 -35.53 -8.27 -2.98
N PRO A 532 -36.31 -7.19 -2.80
CA PRO A 532 -35.95 -6.01 -2.01
C PRO A 532 -35.52 -6.33 -0.56
N ALA A 533 -35.92 -7.49 -0.01
CA ALA A 533 -35.59 -7.91 1.35
C ALA A 533 -34.10 -8.21 1.56
N GLN A 534 -33.35 -8.59 0.52
CA GLN A 534 -31.91 -8.84 0.66
C GLN A 534 -31.10 -7.55 0.70
N LEU A 535 -31.52 -6.49 -0.01
CA LEU A 535 -30.92 -5.16 0.18
C LEU A 535 -31.08 -4.70 1.63
N LEU A 536 -32.24 -4.97 2.26
CA LEU A 536 -32.46 -4.65 3.67
C LEU A 536 -31.54 -5.46 4.60
N ASN A 537 -31.36 -6.76 4.34
CA ASN A 537 -30.49 -7.60 5.18
C ASN A 537 -29.00 -7.23 5.04
N TRP A 538 -28.58 -6.75 3.87
CA TRP A 538 -27.21 -6.33 3.62
C TRP A 538 -26.93 -4.92 4.12
N VAL A 539 -27.91 -4.01 4.04
CA VAL A 539 -27.87 -2.72 4.73
C VAL A 539 -27.85 -2.95 6.25
N TYR A 540 -28.64 -3.89 6.76
CA TYR A 540 -28.68 -4.25 8.19
C TYR A 540 -27.35 -4.84 8.69
N LEU A 541 -26.71 -5.74 7.94
CA LEU A 541 -25.39 -6.28 8.29
C LEU A 541 -24.27 -5.21 8.18
N SER A 542 -24.39 -4.27 7.24
CA SER A 542 -23.44 -3.15 7.12
C SER A 542 -23.57 -2.14 8.26
N LEU A 543 -24.75 -2.05 8.89
CA LEU A 543 -25.02 -1.25 10.09
C LEU A 543 -24.61 -1.95 11.40
N GLN A 544 -24.31 -3.25 11.37
CA GLN A 544 -23.83 -3.99 12.55
C GLN A 544 -22.31 -3.95 12.69
N ASP A 545 -21.57 -3.86 11.58
CA ASP A 545 -20.10 -3.72 11.60
C ASP A 545 -19.63 -2.38 12.21
N THR A 546 -20.50 -1.37 12.32
CA THR A 546 -20.20 -0.10 13.00
C THR A 546 -20.15 -0.22 14.54
N HIS A 547 -20.55 -1.36 15.13
CA HIS A 547 -20.55 -1.56 16.59
C HIS A 547 -19.40 -2.42 17.13
N GLN A 548 -18.38 -2.76 16.33
CA GLN A 548 -17.14 -3.38 16.83
C GLN A 548 -15.92 -2.43 16.87
N THR A 549 -16.15 -1.16 17.13
CA THR A 549 -15.11 -0.21 17.58
C THR A 549 -15.54 0.46 18.88
N SER A 550 -15.58 -0.30 19.98
CA SER A 550 -15.72 0.25 21.33
C SER A 550 -14.50 -0.11 22.18
N ALA A 551 -13.37 0.55 21.91
CA ALA A 551 -12.24 0.57 22.83
C ALA A 551 -11.28 1.74 22.52
N PHE A 552 -11.75 2.98 22.47
CA PHE A 552 -10.90 4.18 22.62
C PHE A 552 -11.77 5.39 22.99
N ASP A 553 -12.36 5.35 24.19
CA ASP A 553 -12.88 6.53 24.87
C ASP A 553 -11.92 6.87 26.01
N ALA A 554 -10.87 7.59 25.66
CA ALA A 554 -10.00 8.32 26.58
C ALA A 554 -9.34 9.43 25.76
N PHE A 555 -9.34 10.66 26.29
CA PHE A 555 -8.93 11.93 25.65
C PHE A 555 -10.01 12.68 24.87
N ARG A 556 -11.05 13.12 25.60
CA ARG A 556 -11.93 14.22 25.21
C ARG A 556 -11.44 15.50 25.92
N PRO A 557 -11.08 16.59 25.22
CA PRO A 557 -10.93 17.90 25.84
C PRO A 557 -12.31 18.59 25.98
N GLU A 558 -12.55 19.16 27.15
CA GLU A 558 -13.71 19.99 27.54
C GLU A 558 -13.93 21.20 26.59
N PRO A 559 -15.17 21.59 26.28
CA PRO A 559 -15.44 22.83 25.55
C PRO A 559 -15.54 24.04 26.52
N ASN A 560 -14.64 25.00 26.35
CA ASN A 560 -14.77 26.32 26.97
C ASN A 560 -15.93 27.11 26.34
N SER A 561 -16.75 27.65 27.22
CA SER A 561 -17.88 28.53 26.96
C SER A 561 -17.44 29.97 26.65
N SER A 562 -18.14 30.60 25.70
CA SER A 562 -18.35 32.05 25.68
C SER A 562 -19.59 32.39 24.83
N HIS A 563 -20.71 32.65 25.51
CA HIS A 563 -21.81 33.49 25.00
C HIS A 563 -21.49 34.97 25.30
N PRO A 564 -22.12 35.93 24.59
CA PRO A 564 -23.36 36.56 25.09
C PRO A 564 -24.42 36.76 23.98
N ASP A 565 -25.66 36.34 24.19
CA ASP A 565 -26.84 37.10 24.68
C ASP A 565 -27.64 37.80 23.57
N LEU A 566 -28.94 37.46 23.45
CA LEU A 566 -30.08 38.34 23.81
C LEU A 566 -31.44 37.78 23.33
N ASN A 567 -32.33 37.53 24.30
CA ASN A 567 -33.77 37.89 24.40
C ASN A 567 -34.78 37.37 23.35
N TYR A 568 -36.02 36.94 23.63
CA TYR A 568 -36.97 37.02 24.77
C TYR A 568 -38.10 35.99 24.46
N SER A 569 -38.51 35.09 25.38
CA SER A 569 -39.66 35.19 26.31
C SER A 569 -41.08 34.79 25.80
N LYS A 570 -41.63 33.78 26.50
CA LYS A 570 -43.02 33.59 27.01
C LYS A 570 -44.08 32.73 26.25
N THR A 571 -44.40 31.62 26.93
CA THR A 571 -45.53 30.65 26.93
C THR A 571 -46.88 31.25 27.39
N PRO A 572 -48.06 30.55 27.60
CA PRO A 572 -48.39 29.09 27.55
C PRO A 572 -49.78 28.63 26.98
N ALA A 573 -49.92 27.30 26.79
CA ALA A 573 -51.04 26.34 27.02
C ALA A 573 -52.50 26.55 26.49
N ASN A 574 -53.04 25.60 25.70
CA ASN A 574 -53.99 24.53 26.12
C ASN A 574 -54.61 23.73 24.93
N ASP A 575 -54.70 22.39 25.11
CA ASP A 575 -55.74 21.39 24.73
C ASP A 575 -56.31 21.33 23.28
N LEU A 576 -56.59 20.19 22.60
CA LEU A 576 -56.76 18.78 22.95
C LEU A 576 -56.79 17.88 21.68
N SER A 577 -56.21 16.67 21.79
CA SER A 577 -56.53 15.37 21.13
C SER A 577 -56.57 15.17 19.60
N SER A 578 -55.68 14.29 19.08
CA SER A 578 -56.07 12.92 18.66
C SER A 578 -54.87 11.98 18.46
N SER A 579 -54.85 10.93 19.30
CA SER A 579 -54.34 9.56 19.17
C SER A 579 -53.41 9.12 18.01
N LEU A 580 -52.22 8.62 18.35
CA LEU A 580 -51.85 7.18 18.33
C LEU A 580 -50.33 7.04 18.59
N ASN A 581 -49.96 6.58 19.79
CA ASN A 581 -48.58 6.28 20.16
C ASN A 581 -48.44 4.79 20.54
N SER A 582 -47.47 4.14 19.88
CA SER A 582 -46.47 3.21 20.45
C SER A 582 -46.90 2.27 21.59
N ASN A 583 -47.09 0.98 21.28
CA ASN A 583 -47.04 -0.10 22.28
C ASN A 583 -46.63 -1.49 21.73
N TYR A 584 -45.72 -1.55 20.74
CA TYR A 584 -45.28 -2.83 20.17
C TYR A 584 -43.83 -3.24 20.46
N LEU A 585 -42.99 -2.36 21.04
CA LEU A 585 -41.58 -2.68 21.28
C LEU A 585 -41.22 -3.01 22.74
N ASN A 586 -42.12 -2.79 23.70
CA ASN A 586 -41.84 -3.06 25.12
C ASN A 586 -42.29 -4.44 25.62
N ASN A 587 -43.04 -5.22 24.83
CA ASN A 587 -43.53 -6.55 25.25
C ASN A 587 -42.68 -7.75 24.80
N PHE A 588 -41.60 -7.55 24.03
CA PHE A 588 -40.78 -8.67 23.55
C PHE A 588 -39.56 -9.01 24.43
N PHE A 589 -39.12 -8.08 25.30
CA PHE A 589 -37.94 -8.27 26.15
C PHE A 589 -38.24 -8.78 27.59
N GLN A 590 -39.51 -8.99 27.96
CA GLN A 590 -39.89 -9.51 29.28
C GLN A 590 -40.22 -11.02 29.33
N LEU A 591 -40.27 -11.72 28.19
CA LEU A 591 -40.68 -13.14 28.11
C LEU A 591 -39.53 -14.18 28.02
N GLN A 592 -38.26 -13.78 28.22
CA GLN A 592 -37.11 -14.70 28.22
C GLN A 592 -36.27 -14.70 29.50
N ARG A 593 -36.77 -14.10 30.58
CA ARG A 593 -36.01 -14.00 31.85
C ARG A 593 -36.59 -14.75 33.05
N ASN A 594 -37.76 -15.38 32.91
CA ASN A 594 -38.39 -16.15 33.99
C ASN A 594 -38.77 -17.55 33.49
N GLU A 595 -37.80 -18.46 33.42
CA GLU A 595 -38.01 -19.92 33.50
C GLU A 595 -36.66 -20.63 33.54
N ALA A 596 -36.03 -20.69 34.71
CA ALA A 596 -34.93 -21.63 34.98
C ALA A 596 -34.67 -21.81 36.49
N LEU A 597 -35.68 -22.22 37.27
CA LEU A 597 -35.51 -22.81 38.60
C LEU A 597 -36.68 -23.74 38.94
N ASN A 598 -36.58 -25.03 38.61
CA ASN A 598 -36.72 -26.16 39.56
C ASN A 598 -36.85 -27.55 38.87
N ASN A 599 -35.94 -28.42 39.29
CA ASN A 599 -35.89 -29.90 39.38
C ASN A 599 -37.08 -30.78 38.93
N GLY A 600 -36.72 -31.94 38.34
CA GLY A 600 -37.51 -33.18 38.48
C GLY A 600 -37.19 -34.34 37.51
N LEU A 601 -36.28 -35.23 37.93
CA LEU A 601 -36.15 -36.69 37.68
C LEU A 601 -36.80 -37.35 36.43
N TYR A 602 -36.01 -38.12 35.65
CA TYR A 602 -35.98 -39.61 35.70
C TYR A 602 -34.76 -40.18 34.94
N LYS A 603 -34.25 -41.30 35.47
CA LYS A 603 -32.98 -42.00 35.19
C LYS A 603 -33.05 -42.94 33.96
N SER A 604 -31.92 -43.13 33.25
CA SER A 604 -31.12 -44.39 33.22
C SER A 604 -30.08 -44.38 32.07
N VAL A 605 -28.77 -44.43 32.36
CA VAL A 605 -27.82 -45.59 32.47
C VAL A 605 -26.98 -45.81 31.19
N SER A 606 -25.68 -45.51 31.25
CA SER A 606 -24.57 -46.29 30.65
C SER A 606 -23.19 -45.77 31.13
N PRO A 607 -22.12 -46.60 31.22
CA PRO A 607 -21.15 -46.58 32.34
C PRO A 607 -19.68 -46.26 31.96
N TYR A 608 -18.87 -46.11 33.03
CA TYR A 608 -17.41 -45.89 33.13
C TYR A 608 -16.90 -44.45 32.86
N GLY A 609 -16.18 -43.75 33.74
CA GLY A 609 -15.55 -44.13 35.02
C GLY A 609 -14.07 -43.73 35.07
N SER A 610 -13.81 -42.47 35.46
CA SER A 610 -12.63 -41.94 36.16
C SER A 610 -11.19 -42.36 35.74
N LEU A 611 -10.41 -41.39 35.23
CA LEU A 611 -8.95 -41.34 35.40
C LEU A 611 -8.47 -39.89 35.65
N ASN A 612 -8.89 -39.32 36.77
CA ASN A 612 -8.06 -38.32 37.46
C ASN A 612 -6.89 -39.07 38.11
N ASN A 613 -5.79 -39.22 37.39
CA ASN A 613 -4.44 -39.55 37.91
C ASN A 613 -3.31 -39.46 36.85
N ILE A 614 -3.52 -38.78 35.72
CA ILE A 614 -2.49 -38.68 34.65
C ILE A 614 -1.69 -37.37 34.73
N VAL A 615 -2.12 -36.41 35.56
CA VAL A 615 -1.49 -35.07 35.64
C VAL A 615 -0.24 -35.05 36.53
N ASP A 616 -0.03 -36.06 37.39
CA ASP A 616 1.15 -36.12 38.27
C ASP A 616 2.24 -37.11 37.80
N GLY A 617 2.04 -37.80 36.67
CA GLY A 617 3.00 -38.78 36.12
C GLY A 617 3.84 -38.29 34.93
N LEU A 618 3.54 -37.12 34.35
CA LEU A 618 4.16 -36.68 33.08
C LEU A 618 5.16 -35.52 33.21
N ASN A 619 5.35 -34.98 34.42
CA ASN A 619 6.38 -33.98 34.71
C ASN A 619 7.69 -34.58 35.26
N SER A 620 7.85 -35.91 35.26
CA SER A 620 8.99 -36.60 35.88
C SER A 620 9.84 -37.46 34.91
N LEU A 621 9.57 -37.42 33.59
CA LEU A 621 10.27 -38.30 32.63
C LEU A 621 10.93 -37.61 31.42
N THR A 622 10.97 -36.27 31.36
CA THR A 622 11.61 -35.55 30.23
C THR A 622 13.01 -35.02 30.56
N ASP A 623 13.41 -35.00 31.84
CA ASP A 623 14.71 -34.43 32.27
C ASP A 623 15.84 -35.47 32.47
N HIS A 624 15.63 -36.76 32.13
CA HIS A 624 16.63 -37.81 32.36
C HIS A 624 16.96 -38.74 31.19
N PHE A 625 16.76 -38.32 29.93
CA PHE A 625 17.20 -39.11 28.76
C PHE A 625 17.94 -38.31 27.68
N SER A 626 18.85 -37.41 28.08
CA SER A 626 19.78 -36.77 27.12
C SER A 626 21.27 -36.96 27.43
N ASP A 627 21.66 -37.58 28.55
CA ASP A 627 23.06 -37.62 28.98
C ASP A 627 23.66 -39.01 29.20
N LEU A 628 23.22 -40.03 28.47
CA LEU A 628 23.93 -41.32 28.43
C LEU A 628 23.95 -41.94 27.03
N SER A 629 24.84 -41.42 26.18
CA SER A 629 25.53 -42.19 25.13
C SER A 629 26.76 -41.42 24.63
N LEU A 630 27.84 -41.52 25.39
CA LEU A 630 29.20 -41.31 24.88
C LEU A 630 29.64 -42.63 24.22
N SER A 631 29.63 -42.66 22.88
CA SER A 631 30.50 -43.57 22.14
C SER A 631 31.16 -42.82 20.98
N SER A 632 32.47 -43.00 20.95
CA SER A 632 33.48 -42.44 20.06
C SER A 632 33.44 -43.10 18.68
N GLU A 633 33.29 -42.34 17.60
CA GLU A 633 33.85 -42.61 16.26
C GLU A 633 33.67 -41.38 15.32
N PRO A 634 34.42 -41.26 14.19
CA PRO A 634 35.10 -40.03 13.80
C PRO A 634 34.24 -39.02 13.03
N ARG A 635 34.50 -37.74 13.29
CA ARG A 635 33.88 -36.58 12.62
C ARG A 635 34.09 -36.64 11.11
N LYS A 636 32.98 -36.65 10.36
CA LYS A 636 32.95 -36.32 8.92
C LYS A 636 33.62 -34.94 8.68
N PRO A 637 34.44 -34.78 7.63
CA PRO A 637 35.10 -33.51 7.37
C PRO A 637 34.07 -32.41 7.06
N SER A 638 34.12 -31.33 7.82
CA SER A 638 33.29 -30.15 7.62
C SER A 638 33.54 -29.56 6.22
N LYS A 639 32.46 -29.30 5.46
CA LYS A 639 32.55 -28.60 4.17
C LYS A 639 33.27 -27.26 4.40
N ARG A 640 34.37 -27.01 3.68
CA ARG A 640 35.03 -25.70 3.73
C ARG A 640 34.08 -24.63 3.16
N PRO A 641 34.01 -23.44 3.77
CA PRO A 641 33.18 -22.36 3.25
C PRO A 641 33.72 -21.88 1.89
N PRO A 642 32.87 -21.23 1.06
CA PRO A 642 33.28 -20.69 -0.24
C PRO A 642 34.51 -19.74 -0.15
N PRO A 643 35.32 -19.60 -1.20
CA PRO A 643 36.57 -18.80 -1.18
C PRO A 643 36.38 -17.31 -0.81
N ASN A 644 35.16 -16.79 -1.00
CA ASN A 644 34.80 -15.41 -0.73
C ASN A 644 34.09 -15.23 0.63
N TYR A 645 33.89 -16.31 1.38
CA TYR A 645 33.34 -16.23 2.73
C TYR A 645 34.42 -15.80 3.72
N LEU A 646 34.16 -14.71 4.45
CA LEU A 646 34.95 -14.26 5.59
C LEU A 646 34.17 -14.58 6.86
N CYS A 647 34.84 -15.15 7.85
CA CYS A 647 34.23 -15.37 9.16
C CYS A 647 33.83 -14.02 9.78
N HIS A 648 32.56 -13.82 10.11
CA HIS A 648 32.07 -12.55 10.67
C HIS A 648 32.58 -12.25 12.10
N LEU A 649 33.37 -13.14 12.69
CA LEU A 649 33.94 -12.96 14.02
C LEU A 649 35.40 -12.52 13.99
N CYS A 650 36.22 -13.05 13.07
CA CYS A 650 37.64 -12.74 12.95
C CYS A 650 38.07 -12.19 11.59
N PHE A 651 37.12 -12.08 10.64
CA PHE A 651 37.32 -11.63 9.26
C PHE A 651 38.35 -12.42 8.44
N ASN A 652 38.69 -13.64 8.86
CA ASN A 652 39.56 -14.54 8.10
C ASN A 652 38.77 -15.52 7.23
N LYS A 653 39.34 -15.92 6.09
CA LYS A 653 38.76 -16.93 5.17
C LYS A 653 38.98 -18.34 5.73
N GLY A 654 38.17 -19.30 5.26
CA GLY A 654 38.46 -20.74 5.41
C GLY A 654 37.73 -21.50 6.53
N HIS A 655 36.94 -20.85 7.39
CA HIS A 655 36.11 -21.50 8.42
C HIS A 655 34.78 -20.77 8.60
N TYR A 656 33.71 -21.47 8.98
CA TYR A 656 32.43 -20.85 9.32
C TYR A 656 32.50 -20.20 10.71
N ILE A 657 31.65 -19.20 10.98
CA ILE A 657 31.63 -18.46 12.26
C ILE A 657 31.57 -19.35 13.51
N LYS A 658 30.89 -20.50 13.42
CA LYS A 658 30.73 -21.49 14.51
C LYS A 658 32.04 -22.23 14.85
N ASP A 659 32.97 -22.27 13.90
CA ASP A 659 34.25 -22.98 13.99
C ASP A 659 35.41 -21.97 14.15
N CYS A 660 35.10 -20.71 14.50
CA CYS A 660 36.09 -19.65 14.61
C CYS A 660 36.96 -19.84 15.86
N PRO A 661 38.30 -19.85 15.74
CA PRO A 661 39.21 -19.96 16.89
C PRO A 661 39.15 -18.75 17.82
N GLN A 662 38.57 -17.63 17.38
CA GLN A 662 38.26 -16.47 18.23
C GLN A 662 36.86 -16.54 18.88
N ALA A 663 36.04 -17.55 18.57
CA ALA A 663 34.74 -17.72 19.21
C ALA A 663 34.94 -18.10 20.68
N ARG A 664 34.44 -17.27 21.60
CA ARG A 664 34.42 -17.64 23.02
C ARG A 664 33.41 -18.78 23.24
N PRO A 665 33.76 -19.80 24.05
CA PRO A 665 32.79 -20.82 24.45
C PRO A 665 31.57 -20.16 25.11
N LYS A 666 30.38 -20.75 24.95
CA LYS A 666 29.19 -20.38 25.74
C LYS A 666 29.50 -20.65 27.21
N GLY A 667 29.97 -19.64 27.94
CA GLY A 667 30.28 -19.76 29.35
C GLY A 667 29.01 -20.01 30.18
N GLU A 668 29.17 -20.73 31.29
CA GLU A 668 28.16 -20.87 32.35
C GLU A 668 27.76 -19.48 32.88
N GLY A 669 26.47 -19.17 32.87
CA GLY A 669 25.93 -17.94 33.44
C GLY A 669 24.45 -17.73 33.13
N LEU A 670 23.77 -16.95 33.97
CA LEU A 670 22.32 -16.72 33.93
C LEU A 670 21.87 -15.83 32.76
N THR A 671 22.80 -15.17 32.07
CA THR A 671 22.50 -14.24 30.98
C THR A 671 23.41 -14.46 29.75
N PRO A 672 22.97 -14.10 28.53
CA PRO A 672 23.76 -14.33 27.31
C PRO A 672 25.13 -13.63 27.27
N TYR A 673 25.27 -12.47 27.92
CA TYR A 673 26.52 -11.73 28.03
C TYR A 673 27.19 -12.03 29.38
N GLN A 674 28.49 -12.35 29.34
CA GLN A 674 29.32 -12.71 30.49
C GLN A 674 30.52 -11.76 30.67
N GLY A 675 30.45 -10.55 30.12
CA GLY A 675 31.49 -9.53 30.28
C GLY A 675 31.30 -8.69 31.55
N LYS A 676 32.35 -7.96 31.95
CA LYS A 676 32.33 -7.11 33.15
C LYS A 676 31.70 -5.74 32.93
N LYS A 677 31.68 -5.24 31.68
CA LYS A 677 31.13 -3.92 31.33
C LYS A 677 29.62 -3.96 31.20
N ARG A 678 28.96 -2.84 31.46
CA ARG A 678 27.53 -2.63 31.18
C ARG A 678 27.21 -2.86 29.69
N CYS A 679 26.07 -3.46 29.42
CA CYS A 679 25.59 -3.76 28.08
C CYS A 679 24.11 -3.37 27.89
N PHE A 680 23.65 -3.33 26.66
CA PHE A 680 22.23 -3.22 26.33
C PHE A 680 21.56 -4.58 26.47
N GLY A 681 20.38 -4.65 27.10
CA GLY A 681 19.62 -5.87 27.30
C GLY A 681 18.17 -5.78 26.83
N GLU A 682 17.68 -6.83 26.16
CA GLU A 682 16.27 -7.02 25.81
C GLU A 682 15.61 -8.01 26.79
N TYR A 683 14.48 -7.62 27.38
CA TYR A 683 13.78 -8.37 28.42
C TYR A 683 12.37 -8.77 27.95
N LYS A 684 11.88 -9.92 28.40
CA LYS A 684 10.50 -10.39 28.17
C LYS A 684 10.01 -11.10 29.42
N CYS A 685 9.01 -10.54 30.09
CA CYS A 685 8.45 -11.15 31.30
C CYS A 685 7.77 -12.49 30.95
N PRO A 686 8.11 -13.61 31.63
CA PRO A 686 7.49 -14.89 31.35
C PRO A 686 6.01 -14.95 31.74
N LYS A 687 5.60 -14.19 32.76
CA LYS A 687 4.20 -14.11 33.25
C LYS A 687 3.31 -13.23 32.36
N CYS A 688 3.57 -11.92 32.28
CA CYS A 688 2.69 -10.99 31.54
C CYS A 688 3.08 -10.73 30.09
N LYS A 689 4.15 -11.37 29.59
CA LYS A 689 4.69 -11.22 28.22
C LYS A 689 5.14 -9.79 27.83
N ARG A 690 5.10 -8.82 28.74
CA ARG A 690 5.61 -7.46 28.54
C ARG A 690 7.09 -7.51 28.17
N LYS A 691 7.47 -6.70 27.17
CA LYS A 691 8.83 -6.54 26.69
C LYS A 691 9.34 -5.16 27.04
N TRP A 692 10.61 -5.05 27.39
CA TRP A 692 11.29 -3.77 27.58
C TRP A 692 12.77 -3.92 27.24
N MET A 693 13.42 -2.78 27.06
CA MET A 693 14.84 -2.70 26.75
C MET A 693 15.52 -1.79 27.76
N SER A 694 16.78 -2.09 28.09
CA SER A 694 17.54 -1.29 29.05
C SER A 694 19.01 -1.19 28.64
N GLY A 695 19.53 0.04 28.60
CA GLY A 695 20.98 0.29 28.49
C GLY A 695 21.76 0.02 29.78
N ASN A 696 21.09 -0.44 30.85
CA ASN A 696 21.70 -0.78 32.14
C ASN A 696 21.53 -2.28 32.44
N SER A 697 21.94 -3.11 31.49
CA SER A 697 21.98 -4.56 31.64
C SER A 697 23.40 -5.02 31.99
N TRP A 698 23.51 -6.07 32.79
CA TRP A 698 24.77 -6.61 33.28
C TRP A 698 24.80 -8.13 33.16
N ALA A 699 26.00 -8.70 33.12
CA ALA A 699 26.15 -10.16 33.21
C ALA A 699 25.53 -10.66 34.52
N ASN A 700 24.73 -11.72 34.41
CA ASN A 700 24.10 -12.46 35.51
C ASN A 700 23.17 -11.62 36.39
N MET A 701 22.57 -10.55 35.84
CA MET A 701 21.69 -9.65 36.59
C MET A 701 20.40 -9.38 35.81
N GLY A 702 19.27 -9.45 36.52
CA GLY A 702 17.92 -9.22 36.03
C GLY A 702 17.37 -7.83 36.33
N GLN A 703 16.15 -7.61 35.85
CA GLN A 703 15.34 -6.46 36.20
C GLN A 703 13.93 -6.91 36.61
N GLU A 704 13.39 -6.27 37.62
CA GLU A 704 12.05 -6.56 38.13
C GLU A 704 10.98 -6.03 37.17
N CYS A 705 10.05 -6.91 36.81
CA CYS A 705 8.92 -6.54 35.96
C CYS A 705 7.91 -5.69 36.74
N ILE A 706 7.70 -4.43 36.31
CA ILE A 706 6.77 -3.47 36.97
C ILE A 706 5.34 -3.98 37.20
N LYS A 707 4.86 -4.93 36.38
CA LYS A 707 3.50 -5.50 36.51
C LYS A 707 3.44 -6.76 37.38
N CYS A 708 4.53 -7.50 37.47
CA CYS A 708 4.52 -8.85 38.05
C CYS A 708 5.44 -9.00 39.26
N HIS A 709 6.28 -8.00 39.54
CA HIS A 709 7.25 -7.97 40.63
C HIS A 709 8.17 -9.20 40.70
N ILE A 710 8.41 -9.83 39.54
CA ILE A 710 9.37 -10.93 39.40
C ILE A 710 10.66 -10.42 38.75
N ASN A 711 11.79 -10.97 39.15
CA ASN A 711 13.08 -10.72 38.50
C ASN A 711 13.11 -11.41 37.13
N VAL A 712 13.50 -10.67 36.09
CA VAL A 712 13.55 -11.16 34.71
C VAL A 712 14.93 -10.94 34.14
N TYR A 713 15.55 -12.02 33.67
CA TYR A 713 16.84 -11.97 32.99
C TYR A 713 16.68 -11.57 31.52
N PRO A 714 17.64 -10.80 30.96
CA PRO A 714 17.63 -10.43 29.56
C PRO A 714 17.88 -11.67 28.69
N HIS A 715 17.08 -11.83 27.63
CA HIS A 715 17.21 -12.94 26.68
C HIS A 715 18.15 -12.61 25.51
N LYS A 716 18.51 -11.33 25.35
CA LYS A 716 19.56 -10.87 24.45
C LYS A 716 20.32 -9.74 25.13
N GLN A 717 21.64 -9.76 24.99
CA GLN A 717 22.51 -8.71 25.49
C GLN A 717 23.59 -8.37 24.46
N ARG A 718 23.91 -7.08 24.33
CA ARG A 718 24.90 -6.56 23.38
C ARG A 718 25.78 -5.51 24.05
N PRO A 719 27.12 -5.60 23.94
CA PRO A 719 28.01 -4.55 24.44
C PRO A 719 27.62 -3.18 23.88
N LEU A 720 27.76 -2.12 24.67
CA LEU A 720 27.44 -0.74 24.24
C LEU A 720 28.42 -0.20 23.19
N GLU A 721 29.59 -0.83 23.02
CA GLU A 721 30.71 -0.35 22.19
C GLU A 721 30.60 -0.72 20.68
N LYS A 722 29.41 -1.05 20.15
CA LYS A 722 29.23 -1.40 18.73
C LYS A 722 28.25 -0.48 17.97
N PRO A 723 28.68 0.16 16.86
CA PRO A 723 27.88 1.10 16.08
C PRO A 723 27.04 0.37 15.02
N ASP A 724 26.06 -0.43 15.43
CA ASP A 724 25.05 -1.00 14.50
C ASP A 724 23.86 -0.04 14.28
N GLY A 725 24.06 1.28 14.46
CA GLY A 725 23.04 2.31 14.21
C GLY A 725 21.76 2.20 15.05
N LEU A 726 21.78 1.43 16.14
CA LEU A 726 20.66 1.18 17.05
C LEU A 726 21.16 1.25 18.51
N ASP A 727 21.75 2.37 18.92
CA ASP A 727 21.80 2.70 20.35
C ASP A 727 20.47 3.35 20.74
N VAL A 728 19.47 2.51 21.02
CA VAL A 728 18.12 2.93 21.44
C VAL A 728 18.07 3.21 22.95
N SER A 729 19.22 3.24 23.63
CA SER A 729 19.27 3.72 24.99
C SER A 729 19.26 5.24 24.97
N ASP A 730 18.06 5.81 25.05
CA ASP A 730 17.90 7.20 25.44
C ASP A 730 18.62 7.39 26.79
N GLN A 731 19.84 7.94 26.75
CA GLN A 731 20.68 8.09 27.93
C GLN A 731 20.05 9.08 28.93
N SER A 732 19.12 9.92 28.45
CA SER A 732 18.32 10.85 29.25
C SER A 732 17.16 10.18 29.99
N LYS A 733 16.76 8.94 29.62
CA LYS A 733 15.77 8.19 30.40
C LYS A 733 16.32 7.84 31.78
N GLU A 734 15.57 8.27 32.80
CA GLU A 734 15.82 7.89 34.19
C GLU A 734 15.83 6.37 34.33
N HIS A 735 16.90 5.84 34.89
CA HIS A 735 17.03 4.41 35.15
C HIS A 735 16.35 4.06 36.48
N PRO A 736 15.30 3.21 36.48
CA PRO A 736 14.59 2.86 37.69
C PRO A 736 15.46 1.95 38.57
N GLN A 737 16.20 2.57 39.49
CA GLN A 737 17.18 1.89 40.36
C GLN A 737 16.51 0.79 41.21
N HIS A 738 15.29 1.06 41.69
CA HIS A 738 14.49 0.15 42.50
C HIS A 738 14.06 -1.12 41.76
N LEU A 739 14.17 -1.18 40.43
CA LEU A 739 13.84 -2.37 39.63
C LEU A 739 15.09 -3.10 39.13
N CYS A 740 16.28 -2.52 39.30
CA CYS A 740 17.52 -3.08 38.77
C CYS A 740 18.21 -3.92 39.84
N GLU A 741 18.38 -5.22 39.59
CA GLU A 741 19.08 -6.11 40.51
C GLU A 741 20.51 -5.64 40.80
N LYS A 742 21.23 -5.16 39.79
CA LYS A 742 22.58 -4.61 39.97
C LYS A 742 22.61 -3.38 40.88
N CYS A 743 21.62 -2.47 40.78
CA CYS A 743 21.54 -1.31 41.68
C CYS A 743 21.19 -1.74 43.11
N LYS A 744 20.27 -2.70 43.27
CA LYS A 744 19.92 -3.26 44.59
C LYS A 744 21.14 -3.90 45.27
N VAL A 745 21.94 -4.66 44.52
CA VAL A 745 23.16 -5.32 45.02
C VAL A 745 24.25 -4.31 45.38
N LEU A 746 24.41 -3.24 44.60
CA LEU A 746 25.44 -2.22 44.86
C LEU A 746 25.06 -1.24 45.98
N GLY A 747 23.77 -1.04 46.25
CA GLY A 747 23.28 0.01 47.15
C GLY A 747 23.38 1.43 46.58
N TYR A 748 23.84 1.57 45.33
CA TYR A 748 23.96 2.84 44.60
C TYR A 748 23.79 2.65 43.09
N TYR A 749 23.78 3.76 42.37
CA TYR A 749 23.51 3.79 40.94
C TYR A 749 24.53 3.00 40.09
N CYS A 750 24.07 1.95 39.40
CA CYS A 750 24.96 1.05 38.66
C CYS A 750 25.72 1.73 37.50
N ARG A 751 25.28 2.90 37.00
CA ARG A 751 26.03 3.65 35.97
C ARG A 751 27.38 4.21 36.47
N ARG A 752 27.60 4.26 37.79
CA ARG A 752 28.89 4.70 38.38
C ARG A 752 29.98 3.64 38.30
N VAL A 753 29.62 2.40 38.01
CA VAL A 753 30.56 1.30 37.77
C VAL A 753 30.91 1.36 36.27
N GLN A 754 32.06 1.94 35.92
CA GLN A 754 32.57 1.91 34.53
C GLN A 754 33.21 0.56 34.22
#